data_AF-A0A493TES9-F1
#
_entry.id   AF-A0A493TES9-F1
#
_cell.length_a   1.000
_cell.length_b   1.000
_cell.length_c   1.000
_cell.angle_alpha   90.00
_cell.angle_beta   90.00
_cell.angle_gamma   90.00
#
_symmetry.space_group_name_H-M   'P 1'
#
loop_
_entity.id
_entity.type
_entity.pdbx_description
1 polymer ?
#
loop_
_entity_poly.entity_id
_entity_poly.type
_entity_poly.pdbx_seq_one_letter_code
_entity_poly.pdbx_strand_id
1 'polypeptide(L)'
;MVCARFRQDWFADGGGACKEQRSTGGGTENRLETGCGDVWGTPAFSSPQPPHSNPRGRPRAPSSHTEQEPGPPPQRTRRRPPGQPLPLAAPAAISGPTELPRRHFPRRRRQQQQQQQQHRGRRSVAGPRGPAPRRRLPPRPPRCLHPPRCCCCRLLLLLLQPPAAAMAMRQTPLTCSGHTRPVVDLAFSGVTPYGYFLISACKDGKPMLRQGDTGDWIGTFLGHKGAVWGATLNKDATKAATAAADFTAKVWDAVSGDELITLAHKHIVKSVDFTQDSNYLLTGGQDKLLRIYDLSKPEAEPDVVSGHTSGIKKALWSSDDKQILSADDKTVRLWDRSTMTEVKALNVAMSVSSMEYVPEGQILVITYGKTIAFHSAETLEQIKSFEAPATINSASLHPEKECLVAGGEDFKLYKYDYNTGEELESYKGHFGPIHCVRFSPDGELYASGSEDGTLRLWQTTVGKTYGLWKCVVPEEENAEAAKARTSLPGTAEEEIELGWISKVYVNQPAVVRHAEQIQKWRTVKGNWQAAWLLKAVTCIDLTTLSGDDTPSNVHRMCFKAKHPIREDLLKAMDMHDKGITVAAVCVYPARVADAVNSLKAAGCNIPVASVAAGFPSGQTPLETKLAEIKLAVQYGAREIDIVISRSLVLSGQWESLYEEIRQCREACGEAHMKTILATGELGSLANVYKASMIAMMAGSDFIKTSTGKEVENATLPVGVVMMRAIKEFYWQTGNKVGFKPAGGIRTAKEAITWLMLVKDELGVEWLKPELFRLGASSLLEDIEKQVFK
;
A
#
# COMPACT_ATOMS: atom_id res chain seq x y z
N MET A 1 -3.61 29.72 7.73
CA MET A 1 -4.44 28.59 7.23
C MET A 1 -3.71 27.25 7.23
N VAL A 2 -2.48 27.13 6.71
CA VAL A 2 -1.70 25.86 6.72
C VAL A 2 -1.27 25.41 8.12
N CYS A 3 -0.73 26.31 8.96
CA CYS A 3 -0.43 25.97 10.36
C CYS A 3 -1.69 25.54 11.11
N ALA A 4 -2.85 26.16 10.88
CA ALA A 4 -4.11 25.76 11.51
C ALA A 4 -4.55 24.32 11.14
N ARG A 5 -4.37 23.90 9.88
CA ARG A 5 -4.68 22.53 9.42
C ARG A 5 -3.68 21.50 9.97
N PHE A 6 -2.38 21.83 9.99
CA PHE A 6 -1.37 20.97 10.63
C PHE A 6 -1.56 20.89 12.15
N ARG A 7 -1.92 22.02 12.78
CA ARG A 7 -2.26 22.14 14.21
C ARG A 7 -3.42 21.23 14.60
N GLN A 8 -4.39 21.01 13.71
CA GLN A 8 -5.51 20.07 13.89
C GLN A 8 -5.14 18.62 13.58
N ASP A 9 -4.44 18.34 12.47
CA ASP A 9 -4.22 16.95 12.03
C ASP A 9 -3.07 16.23 12.77
N TRP A 10 -2.08 16.98 13.30
CA TRP A 10 -0.83 16.41 13.84
C TRP A 10 -0.62 16.66 15.34
N PHE A 11 -1.31 17.65 15.90
CA PHE A 11 -1.18 18.08 17.31
C PHE A 11 -2.54 18.33 17.99
N ALA A 12 -3.63 17.75 17.48
CA ALA A 12 -4.90 17.77 18.19
C ALA A 12 -4.87 16.78 19.35
N ASP A 13 -5.17 17.29 20.54
CA ASP A 13 -5.47 16.47 21.71
C ASP A 13 -6.73 15.66 21.43
N GLY A 14 -6.67 14.36 21.73
CA GLY A 14 -7.82 13.48 21.63
C GLY A 14 -8.93 13.96 22.54
N GLY A 15 -9.95 14.59 21.96
CA GLY A 15 -11.14 15.01 22.69
C GLY A 15 -12.13 15.76 21.82
N GLY A 16 -13.26 15.12 21.51
CA GLY A 16 -14.46 15.80 21.02
C GLY A 16 -14.71 15.66 19.52
N ALA A 17 -15.60 14.75 19.18
CA ALA A 17 -16.33 14.79 17.92
C ALA A 17 -17.02 16.15 17.77
N CYS A 18 -16.78 16.86 16.67
CA CYS A 18 -17.61 17.99 16.29
C CYS A 18 -18.09 17.84 14.84
N LYS A 19 -19.41 17.72 14.71
CA LYS A 19 -20.18 17.83 13.47
C LYS A 19 -20.19 19.30 13.04
N GLU A 20 -19.88 19.59 11.78
CA GLU A 20 -20.32 20.82 11.10
C GLU A 20 -20.83 20.41 9.71
N GLN A 21 -22.14 20.25 9.52
CA GLN A 21 -23.11 21.30 9.14
C GLN A 21 -22.63 22.20 8.00
N ARG A 22 -23.16 21.92 6.81
CA ARG A 22 -23.13 22.79 5.63
C ARG A 22 -24.00 24.02 5.89
N SER A 23 -23.47 25.21 5.68
CA SER A 23 -24.27 26.41 5.41
C SER A 23 -23.84 27.03 4.08
N THR A 24 -24.83 27.23 3.22
CA THR A 24 -24.82 27.89 1.92
C THR A 24 -24.88 29.41 2.05
N GLY A 25 -24.20 30.13 1.15
CA GLY A 25 -24.32 31.57 0.92
C GLY A 25 -22.98 32.10 0.37
N GLY A 26 -22.83 32.61 -0.84
CA GLY A 26 -23.75 33.38 -1.67
C GLY A 26 -23.47 34.87 -1.46
N GLY A 27 -22.53 35.46 -2.21
CA GLY A 27 -22.20 36.88 -2.10
C GLY A 27 -21.06 37.32 -3.02
N THR A 28 -21.44 37.79 -4.21
CA THR A 28 -20.64 38.61 -5.12
C THR A 28 -20.58 40.06 -4.61
N GLU A 29 -19.42 40.72 -4.62
CA GLU A 29 -19.29 42.10 -5.15
C GLU A 29 -17.85 42.62 -5.23
N ASN A 30 -17.70 43.59 -6.13
CA ASN A 30 -16.49 44.17 -6.69
C ASN A 30 -15.91 45.32 -5.83
N ARG A 31 -14.58 45.45 -5.92
CA ARG A 31 -13.78 46.66 -6.24
C ARG A 31 -14.13 47.99 -5.52
N LEU A 32 -13.16 48.54 -4.80
CA LEU A 32 -12.88 49.99 -4.78
C LEU A 32 -11.41 50.26 -4.40
N GLU A 33 -10.75 51.06 -5.23
CA GLU A 33 -9.46 51.72 -5.03
C GLU A 33 -9.65 53.01 -4.22
N THR A 34 -8.66 53.39 -3.40
CA THR A 34 -8.22 54.79 -3.20
C THR A 34 -6.79 54.79 -2.63
N GLY A 35 -5.92 55.64 -3.17
CA GLY A 35 -4.49 55.76 -2.81
C GLY A 35 -4.08 57.06 -2.10
N CYS A 36 -2.81 57.43 -2.34
CA CYS A 36 -1.97 58.56 -1.86
C CYS A 36 -1.19 58.32 -0.54
N GLY A 37 0.12 58.62 -0.44
CA GLY A 37 1.02 59.32 -1.35
C GLY A 37 2.51 59.25 -0.95
N ASP A 38 3.35 59.75 -1.87
CA ASP A 38 4.82 59.70 -1.97
C ASP A 38 5.61 60.59 -0.99
N VAL A 39 6.87 60.22 -0.70
CA VAL A 39 8.03 61.17 -0.64
C VAL A 39 9.32 60.46 -1.12
N TRP A 40 10.11 61.20 -1.89
CA TRP A 40 11.30 60.87 -2.69
C TRP A 40 12.64 60.76 -1.93
N GLY A 41 13.64 60.09 -2.54
CA GLY A 41 15.06 60.47 -2.42
C GLY A 41 16.11 59.35 -2.58
N THR A 42 16.68 59.19 -3.78
CA THR A 42 18.00 58.54 -4.02
C THR A 42 19.13 59.59 -4.00
N PRO A 43 20.41 59.20 -3.81
CA PRO A 43 21.29 59.00 -4.97
C PRO A 43 22.38 57.90 -4.80
N ALA A 44 22.97 57.51 -5.94
CA ALA A 44 24.12 56.61 -6.10
C ALA A 44 25.45 57.38 -6.16
N PHE A 45 26.61 56.75 -5.88
CA PHE A 45 27.89 56.96 -6.60
C PHE A 45 29.02 55.94 -6.23
N SER A 46 29.63 55.41 -7.30
CA SER A 46 31.03 54.99 -7.61
C SER A 46 32.08 54.49 -6.60
N SER A 47 32.84 53.50 -7.10
CA SER A 47 34.12 52.88 -6.69
C SER A 47 35.36 53.81 -6.61
N PRO A 48 36.46 53.34 -5.98
CA PRO A 48 37.78 53.37 -6.66
C PRO A 48 38.70 52.14 -6.38
N GLN A 49 39.77 52.03 -7.19
CA GLN A 49 40.84 51.02 -7.18
C GLN A 49 42.22 51.62 -6.72
N PRO A 50 43.33 50.86 -6.59
CA PRO A 50 44.27 50.86 -5.44
C PRO A 50 45.65 51.51 -5.69
N PRO A 51 46.66 51.28 -4.82
CA PRO A 51 48.06 51.27 -5.24
C PRO A 51 48.89 50.04 -4.80
N HIS A 52 49.97 49.81 -5.58
CA HIS A 52 51.02 48.79 -5.47
C HIS A 52 52.13 49.12 -4.45
N SER A 53 52.82 48.10 -3.92
CA SER A 53 54.31 47.99 -3.98
C SER A 53 54.81 46.63 -3.46
N ASN A 54 55.95 46.19 -4.00
CA ASN A 54 56.70 44.95 -3.72
C ASN A 54 58.19 45.39 -3.54
N PRO A 55 59.07 44.66 -2.82
CA PRO A 55 60.09 43.90 -3.57
C PRO A 55 60.71 42.64 -2.91
N ARG A 56 61.02 41.67 -3.78
CA ARG A 56 62.24 40.82 -3.93
C ARG A 56 62.71 39.83 -2.84
N GLY A 57 62.88 38.56 -3.29
CA GLY A 57 63.86 37.59 -2.78
C GLY A 57 63.66 36.15 -3.31
N ARG A 58 64.57 35.66 -4.17
CA ARG A 58 64.75 34.25 -4.65
C ARG A 58 66.27 33.94 -4.53
N PRO A 59 66.78 32.72 -4.78
CA PRO A 59 66.47 31.37 -4.28
C PRO A 59 67.76 30.59 -3.87
N ARG A 60 67.68 29.31 -3.43
CA ARG A 60 68.67 28.22 -3.72
C ARG A 60 68.28 26.86 -3.11
N ALA A 61 68.39 25.79 -3.90
CA ALA A 61 68.52 24.37 -3.51
C ALA A 61 70.01 23.95 -3.60
N PRO A 62 70.46 22.74 -3.15
CA PRO A 62 70.39 21.50 -3.97
C PRO A 62 70.36 20.12 -3.21
N SER A 63 69.80 19.04 -3.83
CA SER A 63 70.42 17.72 -4.26
C SER A 63 70.71 16.65 -3.17
N SER A 64 70.63 15.30 -3.33
CA SER A 64 70.44 14.35 -4.45
C SER A 64 70.29 12.87 -3.97
N HIS A 65 69.96 11.96 -4.92
CA HIS A 65 70.20 10.48 -5.07
C HIS A 65 69.00 9.50 -4.88
N THR A 66 68.34 9.02 -5.96
CA THR A 66 68.59 7.88 -6.94
C THR A 66 68.03 6.54 -6.42
N GLU A 67 67.42 5.59 -7.16
CA GLU A 67 67.22 5.30 -8.60
C GLU A 67 66.19 4.13 -8.74
N GLN A 68 65.47 4.04 -9.87
CA GLN A 68 65.12 2.85 -10.70
C GLN A 68 63.73 2.90 -11.37
N GLU A 69 63.73 2.72 -12.70
CA GLU A 69 62.64 2.48 -13.67
C GLU A 69 63.01 1.20 -14.48
N PRO A 70 62.22 0.57 -15.41
CA PRO A 70 61.28 1.20 -16.37
C PRO A 70 60.02 0.37 -16.83
N GLY A 71 59.18 0.95 -17.71
CA GLY A 71 58.33 0.19 -18.66
C GLY A 71 57.08 0.91 -19.23
N PRO A 72 56.99 1.22 -20.56
CA PRO A 72 55.87 1.96 -21.18
C PRO A 72 54.81 1.08 -21.91
N PRO A 73 53.63 1.64 -22.27
CA PRO A 73 52.54 0.90 -22.94
C PRO A 73 52.62 0.95 -24.49
N PRO A 74 51.96 0.03 -25.22
CA PRO A 74 52.10 -0.06 -26.68
C PRO A 74 51.16 0.88 -27.47
N GLN A 75 51.65 1.24 -28.66
CA GLN A 75 51.07 2.09 -29.69
C GLN A 75 50.03 1.36 -30.57
N ARG A 76 49.04 2.09 -31.12
CA ARG A 76 48.33 1.71 -32.36
C ARG A 76 48.52 2.80 -33.42
N THR A 77 48.93 2.36 -34.60
CA THR A 77 49.37 3.16 -35.75
C THR A 77 48.20 3.62 -36.63
N ARG A 78 48.37 4.79 -37.25
CA ARG A 78 47.54 5.40 -38.31
C ARG A 78 47.84 4.79 -39.68
N ARG A 79 46.88 4.81 -40.63
CA ARG A 79 47.08 5.30 -42.02
C ARG A 79 45.74 5.60 -42.74
N ARG A 80 45.82 6.52 -43.70
CA ARG A 80 44.78 7.34 -44.40
C ARG A 80 44.50 6.83 -45.85
N PRO A 81 43.51 7.40 -46.61
CA PRO A 81 42.95 6.92 -47.90
C PRO A 81 43.66 7.52 -49.15
N PRO A 82 43.28 7.34 -50.45
CA PRO A 82 42.03 7.88 -51.12
C PRO A 82 41.50 7.12 -52.39
N GLY A 83 40.40 7.62 -53.01
CA GLY A 83 40.09 7.44 -54.46
C GLY A 83 38.61 7.32 -54.90
N GLN A 84 38.10 8.25 -55.73
CA GLN A 84 36.81 8.22 -56.48
C GLN A 84 36.95 7.46 -57.84
N PRO A 85 35.87 7.23 -58.64
CA PRO A 85 35.28 8.23 -59.58
C PRO A 85 33.72 8.22 -59.76
N LEU A 86 33.19 9.25 -60.46
CA LEU A 86 31.80 9.54 -60.95
C LEU A 86 31.66 9.19 -62.48
N PRO A 87 30.60 9.54 -63.30
CA PRO A 87 29.19 10.02 -63.09
C PRO A 87 28.11 9.40 -64.08
N LEU A 88 26.87 9.96 -64.08
CA LEU A 88 25.81 10.10 -65.13
C LEU A 88 24.45 9.44 -64.75
N ALA A 89 23.24 9.99 -64.93
CA ALA A 89 22.73 11.27 -65.46
C ALA A 89 21.26 11.48 -64.99
N ALA A 90 20.79 12.73 -64.97
CA ALA A 90 19.37 13.14 -64.90
C ALA A 90 18.80 13.33 -66.32
N PRO A 91 17.47 13.53 -66.51
CA PRO A 91 16.92 14.91 -66.60
C PRO A 91 15.53 15.04 -65.91
N ALA A 92 15.21 16.11 -65.18
CA ALA A 92 14.88 17.50 -65.53
C ALA A 92 13.36 17.78 -65.44
N ALA A 93 13.05 18.84 -64.69
CA ALA A 93 11.73 19.39 -64.40
C ALA A 93 11.16 20.23 -65.56
N ILE A 94 9.87 20.60 -65.49
CA ILE A 94 9.31 21.86 -66.05
C ILE A 94 8.01 22.25 -65.30
N SER A 95 8.06 23.47 -64.72
CA SER A 95 7.04 24.52 -64.47
C SER A 95 5.67 24.27 -63.78
N GLY A 96 5.39 25.06 -62.72
CA GLY A 96 4.04 25.42 -62.22
C GLY A 96 3.38 26.51 -63.08
N PRO A 97 2.58 27.47 -62.54
CA PRO A 97 1.91 27.60 -61.23
C PRO A 97 0.39 27.96 -61.37
N THR A 98 -0.43 27.90 -60.31
CA THR A 98 -1.55 28.87 -60.15
C THR A 98 -2.10 28.96 -58.72
N GLU A 99 -2.66 30.13 -58.45
CA GLU A 99 -2.98 30.80 -57.20
C GLU A 99 -4.15 30.25 -56.36
N LEU A 100 -4.04 30.52 -55.05
CA LEU A 100 -5.05 30.88 -54.04
C LEU A 100 -6.42 31.39 -54.58
N PRO A 101 -7.55 31.23 -53.83
CA PRO A 101 -7.70 31.99 -52.57
C PRO A 101 -8.52 31.38 -51.42
N ARG A 102 -8.20 31.91 -50.23
CA ARG A 102 -9.01 31.89 -49.01
C ARG A 102 -10.35 32.62 -49.22
N ARG A 103 -11.43 32.12 -48.61
CA ARG A 103 -12.61 32.94 -48.23
C ARG A 103 -13.17 32.55 -46.86
N HIS A 104 -13.61 33.59 -46.16
CA HIS A 104 -14.22 33.65 -44.83
C HIS A 104 -15.63 33.00 -44.75
N PHE A 105 -15.91 32.44 -43.56
CA PHE A 105 -17.16 32.37 -42.76
C PHE A 105 -18.54 32.73 -43.39
N PRO A 106 -19.63 32.02 -43.02
CA PRO A 106 -20.36 32.41 -41.80
C PRO A 106 -21.08 31.30 -40.99
N ARG A 107 -21.30 31.61 -39.71
CA ARG A 107 -22.35 31.01 -38.85
C ARG A 107 -23.74 31.37 -39.38
N ARG A 108 -24.68 30.41 -39.45
CA ARG A 108 -26.12 30.65 -39.17
C ARG A 108 -26.83 29.40 -38.64
N ARG A 109 -27.70 29.67 -37.65
CA ARG A 109 -28.75 28.81 -37.06
C ARG A 109 -30.00 28.71 -37.98
N ARG A 110 -30.89 27.78 -37.61
CA ARG A 110 -32.35 27.60 -37.92
C ARG A 110 -32.65 26.52 -38.97
N GLN A 111 -33.25 25.39 -38.55
CA GLN A 111 -34.70 25.09 -38.35
C GLN A 111 -35.43 24.78 -39.66
N GLN A 112 -35.90 23.53 -39.78
CA GLN A 112 -37.25 23.04 -40.17
C GLN A 112 -37.07 21.56 -40.56
N GLN A 113 -37.91 20.61 -40.13
CA GLN A 113 -39.31 20.54 -40.51
C GLN A 113 -40.23 20.09 -39.36
N GLN A 114 -41.30 20.86 -39.18
CA GLN A 114 -42.60 20.40 -38.72
C GLN A 114 -43.46 20.14 -39.96
N GLN A 115 -44.17 19.02 -39.97
CA GLN A 115 -45.55 18.88 -40.40
C GLN A 115 -46.16 17.92 -39.36
N GLN A 116 -47.38 18.02 -38.84
CA GLN A 116 -48.55 18.85 -39.04
C GLN A 116 -49.48 18.33 -37.94
N GLN A 117 -50.10 19.16 -37.10
CA GLN A 117 -51.39 18.82 -36.46
C GLN A 117 -51.86 20.01 -35.61
N GLN A 118 -52.75 20.81 -36.19
CA GLN A 118 -53.82 21.45 -35.44
C GLN A 118 -55.03 21.57 -36.36
N HIS A 119 -56.10 20.85 -36.04
CA HIS A 119 -57.40 21.48 -35.86
C HIS A 119 -58.45 20.52 -35.29
N ARG A 120 -59.21 21.08 -34.34
CA ARG A 120 -60.60 20.78 -33.96
C ARG A 120 -60.85 19.63 -32.99
N GLY A 121 -60.99 20.03 -31.72
CA GLY A 121 -62.03 19.48 -30.86
C GLY A 121 -63.38 20.16 -31.14
N ARG A 122 -64.47 19.39 -31.14
CA ARG A 122 -65.78 19.71 -30.54
C ARG A 122 -66.75 18.51 -30.61
N ARG A 123 -67.16 18.07 -29.41
CA ARG A 123 -68.50 17.64 -28.94
C ARG A 123 -69.25 16.49 -29.64
N SER A 124 -69.57 15.46 -28.87
CA SER A 124 -70.96 14.97 -28.69
C SER A 124 -71.11 14.28 -27.31
N VAL A 125 -71.93 14.84 -26.42
CA VAL A 125 -73.31 14.45 -26.03
C VAL A 125 -73.35 13.44 -24.86
N ALA A 126 -74.09 13.81 -23.82
CA ALA A 126 -74.27 13.12 -22.56
C ALA A 126 -75.60 12.35 -22.48
N GLY A 127 -75.57 11.21 -21.78
CA GLY A 127 -76.64 10.60 -20.97
C GLY A 127 -77.45 9.44 -21.59
N PRO A 128 -78.14 8.57 -20.80
CA PRO A 128 -78.05 8.30 -19.35
C PRO A 128 -78.13 6.79 -18.92
N ARG A 129 -77.67 6.54 -17.68
CA ARG A 129 -78.08 5.56 -16.62
C ARG A 129 -78.75 4.20 -16.97
N GLY A 130 -78.23 3.12 -16.35
CA GLY A 130 -78.99 1.90 -15.98
C GLY A 130 -78.09 0.75 -15.47
N PRO A 131 -78.49 -0.06 -14.46
CA PRO A 131 -77.56 -0.70 -13.50
C PRO A 131 -77.17 -2.15 -13.82
N ALA A 132 -76.05 -2.63 -13.27
CA ALA A 132 -75.64 -4.03 -13.27
C ALA A 132 -75.33 -4.56 -11.85
N PRO A 133 -75.52 -5.87 -11.57
CA PRO A 133 -75.69 -6.40 -10.22
C PRO A 133 -74.42 -7.00 -9.56
N ARG A 134 -74.61 -7.31 -8.27
CA ARG A 134 -73.71 -7.80 -7.20
C ARG A 134 -72.89 -9.08 -7.48
N ARG A 135 -71.74 -9.22 -6.79
CA ARG A 135 -71.30 -10.38 -5.94
C ARG A 135 -69.98 -10.05 -5.22
N ARG A 136 -70.00 -9.86 -3.90
CA ARG A 136 -69.67 -10.80 -2.79
C ARG A 136 -68.19 -11.22 -2.70
N LEU A 137 -67.53 -10.65 -1.69
CA LEU A 137 -66.18 -10.98 -1.20
C LEU A 137 -66.21 -12.17 -0.20
N PRO A 138 -65.16 -13.02 -0.14
CA PRO A 138 -65.05 -14.10 0.84
C PRO A 138 -64.50 -13.64 2.21
N PRO A 139 -64.71 -14.44 3.29
CA PRO A 139 -64.60 -14.01 4.68
C PRO A 139 -63.21 -14.22 5.31
N ARG A 140 -62.96 -13.48 6.40
CA ARG A 140 -61.78 -13.55 7.28
C ARG A 140 -61.84 -14.76 8.23
N PRO A 141 -60.69 -15.37 8.59
CA PRO A 141 -60.62 -16.36 9.67
C PRO A 141 -60.61 -15.73 11.07
N PRO A 142 -60.97 -16.49 12.14
CA PRO A 142 -61.41 -15.96 13.42
C PRO A 142 -60.28 -15.71 14.43
N ARG A 143 -60.58 -14.79 15.37
CA ARG A 143 -59.81 -14.49 16.58
C ARG A 143 -59.89 -15.66 17.57
N CYS A 144 -58.75 -16.09 18.11
CA CYS A 144 -58.66 -16.95 19.29
C CYS A 144 -58.31 -16.15 20.54
N LEU A 145 -58.87 -16.62 21.65
CA LEU A 145 -58.97 -16.00 22.98
C LEU A 145 -57.68 -16.11 23.81
N HIS A 146 -57.47 -15.14 24.70
CA HIS A 146 -56.63 -15.28 25.91
C HIS A 146 -57.24 -16.31 26.88
N PRO A 147 -56.44 -17.04 27.69
CA PRO A 147 -56.20 -16.63 29.10
C PRO A 147 -54.82 -17.11 29.65
N PRO A 148 -54.55 -17.07 30.98
CA PRO A 148 -54.25 -15.88 31.77
C PRO A 148 -52.81 -15.89 32.32
N ARG A 149 -52.40 -14.73 32.85
CA ARG A 149 -51.19 -14.53 33.65
C ARG A 149 -51.20 -15.47 34.87
N CYS A 150 -50.14 -16.24 35.07
CA CYS A 150 -49.80 -16.81 36.36
C CYS A 150 -48.31 -16.57 36.65
N CYS A 151 -48.05 -15.65 37.59
CA CYS A 151 -46.76 -15.46 38.25
C CYS A 151 -46.47 -16.71 39.09
N CYS A 152 -45.72 -17.70 38.57
CA CYS A 152 -44.95 -18.62 39.42
C CYS A 152 -43.95 -19.57 38.73
N CYS A 153 -43.70 -19.49 37.42
CA CYS A 153 -42.72 -20.39 36.75
C CYS A 153 -41.59 -19.62 36.04
N ARG A 154 -40.94 -18.68 36.74
CA ARG A 154 -39.76 -17.96 36.21
C ARG A 154 -38.42 -18.42 36.83
N LEU A 155 -38.36 -19.65 37.37
CA LEU A 155 -37.14 -20.13 38.03
C LEU A 155 -36.69 -21.56 37.69
N LEU A 156 -37.22 -22.23 36.65
CA LEU A 156 -36.80 -23.61 36.36
C LEU A 156 -36.84 -24.02 34.87
N LEU A 157 -36.43 -23.14 33.95
CA LEU A 157 -36.27 -23.47 32.52
C LEU A 157 -35.16 -22.62 31.87
N LEU A 158 -34.03 -22.50 32.56
CA LEU A 158 -32.84 -21.75 32.13
C LEU A 158 -31.57 -22.63 32.19
N LEU A 159 -31.70 -23.94 31.94
CA LEU A 159 -30.57 -24.89 32.06
C LEU A 159 -30.41 -25.87 30.89
N LEU A 160 -30.94 -25.57 29.70
CA LEU A 160 -30.62 -26.34 28.48
C LEU A 160 -30.59 -25.45 27.23
N GLN A 161 -29.60 -24.56 27.15
CA GLN A 161 -29.09 -24.05 25.88
C GLN A 161 -27.56 -24.08 25.95
N PRO A 162 -26.87 -24.73 25.01
CA PRO A 162 -25.43 -24.61 24.92
C PRO A 162 -25.07 -23.16 24.52
N PRO A 163 -24.01 -22.56 25.09
CA PRO A 163 -23.58 -21.24 24.67
C PRO A 163 -22.75 -21.41 23.39
N ALA A 164 -23.33 -21.14 22.22
CA ALA A 164 -22.57 -20.97 20.99
C ALA A 164 -22.50 -19.48 20.64
N ALA A 165 -21.79 -18.71 21.45
CA ALA A 165 -21.17 -17.48 20.96
C ALA A 165 -19.83 -17.90 20.37
N ALA A 166 -19.84 -18.37 19.12
CA ALA A 166 -18.62 -18.62 18.36
C ALA A 166 -17.83 -17.31 18.30
N MET A 167 -16.62 -17.31 18.86
CA MET A 167 -15.70 -16.20 18.79
C MET A 167 -15.39 -15.99 17.30
N ALA A 168 -15.90 -14.92 16.69
CA ALA A 168 -15.69 -14.66 15.27
C ALA A 168 -14.19 -14.53 14.99
N MET A 169 -13.59 -15.54 14.39
CA MET A 169 -12.17 -15.54 14.05
C MET A 169 -11.89 -14.42 13.06
N ARG A 170 -10.87 -13.61 13.35
CA ARG A 170 -10.49 -12.48 12.50
C ARG A 170 -9.66 -12.99 11.32
N GLN A 171 -10.17 -12.83 10.10
CA GLN A 171 -9.41 -13.15 8.89
C GLN A 171 -8.35 -12.09 8.59
N THR A 172 -7.10 -12.53 8.41
CA THR A 172 -5.99 -11.69 7.91
C THR A 172 -5.62 -12.14 6.49
N PRO A 173 -5.73 -11.26 5.48
CA PRO A 173 -5.36 -11.61 4.11
C PRO A 173 -3.85 -11.64 3.91
N LEU A 174 -3.38 -12.54 3.05
CA LEU A 174 -2.00 -12.52 2.53
C LEU A 174 -1.89 -11.42 1.49
N THR A 175 -0.88 -10.56 1.58
CA THR A 175 -0.69 -9.44 0.65
C THR A 175 0.38 -9.76 -0.39
N CYS A 176 -0.04 -9.88 -1.65
CA CYS A 176 0.82 -10.17 -2.80
C CYS A 176 1.34 -8.87 -3.42
N SER A 177 2.52 -8.44 -2.98
CA SER A 177 3.16 -7.21 -3.46
C SER A 177 3.79 -7.37 -4.85
N GLY A 178 3.85 -6.31 -5.64
CA GLY A 178 4.61 -6.28 -6.90
C GLY A 178 4.11 -5.26 -7.92
N HIS A 179 2.79 -5.11 -8.05
CA HIS A 179 2.19 -4.10 -8.91
C HIS A 179 2.39 -2.70 -8.35
N THR A 180 2.44 -1.70 -9.24
CA THR A 180 2.67 -0.28 -8.89
C THR A 180 1.48 0.62 -9.22
N ARG A 181 0.40 0.02 -9.74
CA ARG A 181 -0.83 0.66 -10.19
C ARG A 181 -2.00 -0.29 -9.93
N PRO A 182 -3.26 0.16 -10.14
CA PRO A 182 -4.43 -0.67 -9.91
C PRO A 182 -4.39 -2.04 -10.59
N VAL A 183 -4.71 -3.08 -9.82
CA VAL A 183 -4.95 -4.44 -10.31
C VAL A 183 -6.41 -4.52 -10.74
N VAL A 184 -6.67 -4.88 -11.99
CA VAL A 184 -8.00 -4.71 -12.63
C VAL A 184 -8.66 -6.00 -13.09
N ASP A 185 -7.89 -7.07 -13.26
CA ASP A 185 -8.40 -8.40 -13.59
C ASP A 185 -7.44 -9.43 -12.99
N LEU A 186 -7.97 -10.61 -12.68
CA LEU A 186 -7.19 -11.73 -12.18
C LEU A 186 -7.88 -13.04 -12.58
N ALA A 187 -7.09 -14.10 -12.75
CA ALA A 187 -7.58 -15.41 -13.13
C ALA A 187 -6.70 -16.51 -12.53
N PHE A 188 -7.33 -17.58 -12.07
CA PHE A 188 -6.62 -18.80 -11.67
C PHE A 188 -6.50 -19.76 -12.86
N SER A 189 -5.45 -20.59 -12.84
CA SER A 189 -5.40 -21.79 -13.67
C SER A 189 -6.32 -22.88 -13.11
N GLY A 190 -6.42 -24.02 -13.83
CA GLY A 190 -6.90 -25.25 -13.22
C GLY A 190 -5.91 -25.79 -12.18
N VAL A 191 -6.32 -26.84 -11.46
CA VAL A 191 -5.42 -27.60 -10.58
C VAL A 191 -4.48 -28.44 -11.45
N THR A 192 -3.18 -28.22 -11.29
CA THR A 192 -2.10 -28.94 -11.98
C THR A 192 -1.37 -29.87 -10.98
N PRO A 193 -0.48 -30.76 -11.44
CA PRO A 193 0.38 -31.55 -10.54
C PRO A 193 1.28 -30.71 -9.62
N TYR A 194 1.46 -29.43 -9.92
CA TYR A 194 2.29 -28.48 -9.15
C TYR A 194 1.44 -27.51 -8.31
N GLY A 195 0.16 -27.80 -8.11
CA GLY A 195 -0.81 -26.89 -7.52
C GLY A 195 -1.52 -26.05 -8.58
N TYR A 196 -1.98 -24.87 -8.22
CA TYR A 196 -2.62 -23.94 -9.17
C TYR A 196 -1.91 -22.59 -9.12
N PHE A 197 -2.12 -21.81 -10.16
CA PHE A 197 -1.42 -20.55 -10.37
C PHE A 197 -2.40 -19.41 -10.56
N LEU A 198 -1.94 -18.20 -10.28
CA LEU A 198 -2.72 -16.98 -10.36
C LEU A 198 -2.02 -15.98 -11.27
N ILE A 199 -2.73 -15.46 -12.27
CA ILE A 199 -2.28 -14.33 -13.07
C ILE A 199 -3.06 -13.07 -12.72
N SER A 200 -2.39 -11.92 -12.67
CA SER A 200 -3.00 -10.62 -12.42
C SER A 200 -2.68 -9.61 -13.52
N ALA A 201 -3.71 -8.87 -13.97
CA ALA A 201 -3.62 -7.76 -14.90
C ALA A 201 -3.58 -6.42 -14.16
N CYS A 202 -2.71 -5.52 -14.59
CA CYS A 202 -2.49 -4.25 -13.91
C CYS A 202 -2.34 -3.08 -14.88
N LYS A 203 -2.78 -1.90 -14.42
CA LYS A 203 -2.61 -0.64 -15.14
C LYS A 203 -1.14 -0.19 -15.27
N ASP A 204 -0.18 -0.86 -14.65
CA ASP A 204 1.26 -0.63 -14.84
C ASP A 204 1.84 -1.29 -16.10
N GLY A 205 1.03 -2.06 -16.82
CA GLY A 205 1.43 -2.73 -18.05
C GLY A 205 2.25 -4.01 -17.83
N LYS A 206 2.32 -4.52 -16.60
CA LYS A 206 3.15 -5.67 -16.22
C LYS A 206 2.32 -6.76 -15.56
N PRO A 207 1.67 -7.64 -16.32
CA PRO A 207 0.96 -8.77 -15.74
C PRO A 207 1.93 -9.72 -15.03
N MET A 208 1.50 -10.25 -13.89
CA MET A 208 2.35 -11.06 -13.01
C MET A 208 1.75 -12.45 -12.81
N LEU A 209 2.61 -13.46 -12.85
CA LEU A 209 2.29 -14.85 -12.51
C LEU A 209 2.72 -15.15 -11.08
N ARG A 210 1.86 -15.86 -10.34
CA ARG A 210 2.05 -16.21 -8.94
C ARG A 210 1.68 -17.65 -8.66
N GLN A 211 2.29 -18.20 -7.62
CA GLN A 211 1.84 -19.42 -6.98
C GLN A 211 0.47 -19.15 -6.36
N GLY A 212 -0.53 -20.00 -6.64
CA GLY A 212 -1.93 -19.69 -6.37
C GLY A 212 -2.32 -19.79 -4.90
N ASP A 213 -1.73 -20.73 -4.16
CA ASP A 213 -2.02 -21.02 -2.75
C ASP A 213 -1.22 -20.13 -1.77
N THR A 214 0.00 -19.73 -2.16
CA THR A 214 0.86 -18.88 -1.31
C THR A 214 0.91 -17.41 -1.76
N GLY A 215 0.60 -17.14 -3.02
CA GLY A 215 0.72 -15.81 -3.62
C GLY A 215 2.15 -15.40 -3.98
N ASP A 216 3.10 -16.33 -3.88
CA ASP A 216 4.51 -16.10 -4.21
C ASP A 216 4.68 -15.67 -5.66
N TRP A 217 5.56 -14.71 -5.87
CA TRP A 217 5.84 -14.20 -7.21
C TRP A 217 6.70 -15.20 -8.00
N ILE A 218 6.21 -15.62 -9.16
CA ILE A 218 6.91 -16.53 -10.09
C ILE A 218 7.57 -15.72 -11.20
N GLY A 219 6.82 -14.82 -11.83
CA GLY A 219 7.28 -14.14 -13.03
C GLY A 219 6.47 -12.91 -13.39
N THR A 220 7.03 -12.09 -14.29
CA THR A 220 6.35 -10.92 -14.86
C THR A 220 6.46 -11.00 -16.38
N PHE A 221 5.34 -10.93 -17.08
CA PHE A 221 5.35 -10.89 -18.55
C PHE A 221 5.65 -9.47 -19.01
N LEU A 222 6.78 -9.29 -19.71
CA LEU A 222 7.27 -7.99 -20.16
C LEU A 222 7.08 -7.85 -21.67
N GLY A 223 6.33 -6.84 -22.10
CA GLY A 223 6.18 -6.54 -23.54
C GLY A 223 5.08 -5.54 -23.87
N HIS A 224 4.05 -5.42 -23.02
CA HIS A 224 3.00 -4.43 -23.21
C HIS A 224 3.50 -3.00 -22.98
N LYS A 225 2.96 -2.05 -23.78
CA LYS A 225 3.29 -0.62 -23.73
C LYS A 225 2.19 0.24 -23.09
N GLY A 226 1.14 -0.39 -22.58
CA GLY A 226 0.01 0.25 -21.94
C GLY A 226 -0.58 -0.62 -20.84
N ALA A 227 -1.60 -0.09 -20.15
CA ALA A 227 -2.32 -0.81 -19.11
C ALA A 227 -2.83 -2.17 -19.62
N VAL A 228 -2.58 -3.24 -18.86
CA VAL A 228 -3.19 -4.56 -19.12
C VAL A 228 -4.54 -4.60 -18.42
N TRP A 229 -5.58 -4.87 -19.18
CA TRP A 229 -6.97 -4.86 -18.74
C TRP A 229 -7.54 -6.24 -18.47
N GLY A 230 -7.03 -7.26 -19.16
CA GLY A 230 -7.46 -8.64 -18.99
C GLY A 230 -6.28 -9.59 -19.00
N ALA A 231 -6.34 -10.64 -18.20
CA ALA A 231 -5.35 -11.71 -18.19
C ALA A 231 -6.01 -13.05 -17.85
N THR A 232 -5.53 -14.12 -18.47
CA THR A 232 -6.01 -15.49 -18.23
C THR A 232 -4.86 -16.50 -18.34
N LEU A 233 -5.03 -17.65 -17.69
CA LEU A 233 -4.17 -18.83 -17.82
C LEU A 233 -4.98 -19.94 -18.48
N ASN A 234 -4.33 -20.79 -19.26
CA ASN A 234 -4.96 -22.03 -19.65
C ASN A 234 -5.04 -23.00 -18.46
N LYS A 235 -5.83 -24.08 -18.62
CA LYS A 235 -6.10 -25.05 -17.55
C LYS A 235 -4.82 -25.63 -16.93
N ASP A 236 -3.81 -25.91 -17.74
CA ASP A 236 -2.54 -26.51 -17.31
C ASP A 236 -1.49 -25.49 -16.84
N ALA A 237 -1.83 -24.20 -16.82
CA ALA A 237 -0.92 -23.11 -16.48
C ALA A 237 0.38 -23.05 -17.30
N THR A 238 0.38 -23.60 -18.52
CA THR A 238 1.52 -23.60 -19.44
C THR A 238 1.49 -22.41 -20.40
N LYS A 239 0.33 -21.81 -20.60
CA LYS A 239 0.14 -20.60 -21.43
C LYS A 239 -0.59 -19.53 -20.65
N ALA A 240 -0.19 -18.29 -20.87
CA ALA A 240 -0.93 -17.11 -20.43
C ALA A 240 -1.40 -16.30 -21.63
N ALA A 241 -2.50 -15.57 -21.49
CA ALA A 241 -2.91 -14.55 -22.45
C ALA A 241 -3.24 -13.25 -21.74
N THR A 242 -2.96 -12.12 -22.40
CA THR A 242 -3.15 -10.78 -21.84
C THR A 242 -3.72 -9.82 -22.89
N ALA A 243 -4.60 -8.91 -22.46
CA ALA A 243 -5.25 -7.89 -23.28
C ALA A 243 -4.91 -6.49 -22.76
N ALA A 244 -4.48 -5.57 -23.63
CA ALA A 244 -3.96 -4.28 -23.19
C ALA A 244 -4.39 -3.05 -23.99
N ALA A 245 -4.09 -1.89 -23.39
CA ALA A 245 -4.34 -0.56 -23.93
C ALA A 245 -3.40 -0.16 -25.07
N ASP A 246 -2.36 -0.95 -25.35
CA ASP A 246 -1.48 -0.78 -26.51
C ASP A 246 -2.06 -1.38 -27.80
N PHE A 247 -3.34 -1.77 -27.77
CA PHE A 247 -4.11 -2.34 -28.87
C PHE A 247 -3.60 -3.73 -29.27
N THR A 248 -3.00 -4.46 -28.34
CA THR A 248 -2.58 -5.84 -28.55
C THR A 248 -3.21 -6.78 -27.54
N ALA A 249 -3.47 -8.00 -27.99
CA ALA A 249 -3.51 -9.17 -27.12
C ALA A 249 -2.21 -9.96 -27.31
N LYS A 250 -1.68 -10.56 -26.26
CA LYS A 250 -0.45 -11.37 -26.31
C LYS A 250 -0.70 -12.75 -25.72
N VAL A 251 -0.06 -13.76 -26.29
CA VAL A 251 0.03 -15.12 -25.74
C VAL A 251 1.47 -15.36 -25.31
N TRP A 252 1.64 -15.92 -24.14
CA TRP A 252 2.93 -16.15 -23.50
C TRP A 252 3.10 -17.62 -23.16
N ASP A 253 4.34 -18.07 -23.17
CA ASP A 253 4.73 -19.29 -22.46
C ASP A 253 4.79 -18.95 -20.97
N ALA A 254 3.93 -19.57 -20.18
CA ALA A 254 3.84 -19.27 -18.75
C ALA A 254 4.99 -19.90 -17.94
N VAL A 255 5.72 -20.86 -18.52
CA VAL A 255 6.84 -21.55 -17.87
C VAL A 255 8.14 -20.75 -18.06
N SER A 256 8.45 -20.35 -19.29
CA SER A 256 9.66 -19.56 -19.58
C SER A 256 9.45 -18.04 -19.42
N GLY A 257 8.20 -17.58 -19.56
CA GLY A 257 7.86 -16.16 -19.61
C GLY A 257 7.99 -15.52 -20.99
N ASP A 258 8.34 -16.30 -22.02
CA ASP A 258 8.54 -15.79 -23.37
C ASP A 258 7.23 -15.37 -24.05
N GLU A 259 7.30 -14.32 -24.86
CA GLU A 259 6.19 -13.93 -25.73
C GLU A 259 6.10 -14.89 -26.93
N LEU A 260 4.98 -15.58 -27.09
CA LEU A 260 4.74 -16.52 -28.18
C LEU A 260 4.08 -15.85 -29.38
N ILE A 261 3.02 -15.07 -29.13
CA ILE A 261 2.19 -14.46 -30.18
C ILE A 261 1.77 -13.05 -29.76
N THR A 262 1.82 -12.11 -30.72
CA THR A 262 1.21 -10.78 -30.59
C THR A 262 0.09 -10.62 -31.61
N LEU A 263 -1.11 -10.32 -31.13
CA LEU A 263 -2.31 -10.14 -31.93
C LEU A 263 -2.71 -8.66 -31.93
N ALA A 264 -2.62 -8.01 -33.10
CA ALA A 264 -2.91 -6.59 -33.23
C ALA A 264 -4.42 -6.31 -33.38
N HIS A 265 -4.89 -5.27 -32.71
CA HIS A 265 -6.26 -4.76 -32.77
C HIS A 265 -6.29 -3.29 -33.22
N LYS A 266 -7.48 -2.81 -33.61
CA LYS A 266 -7.68 -1.39 -34.00
C LYS A 266 -7.87 -0.45 -32.80
N HIS A 267 -8.10 -1.00 -31.61
CA HIS A 267 -8.31 -0.26 -30.36
C HIS A 267 -7.96 -1.13 -29.15
N ILE A 268 -8.03 -0.55 -27.95
CA ILE A 268 -7.83 -1.22 -26.64
C ILE A 268 -8.55 -2.56 -26.58
N VAL A 269 -7.78 -3.61 -26.28
CA VAL A 269 -8.30 -4.94 -25.95
C VAL A 269 -8.55 -5.00 -24.45
N LYS A 270 -9.68 -5.59 -24.05
CA LYS A 270 -10.08 -5.67 -22.64
C LYS A 270 -10.23 -7.10 -22.12
N SER A 271 -10.58 -8.04 -22.99
CA SER A 271 -10.82 -9.44 -22.63
C SER A 271 -9.98 -10.37 -23.47
N VAL A 272 -9.51 -11.43 -22.84
CA VAL A 272 -8.89 -12.61 -23.43
C VAL A 272 -9.42 -13.85 -22.73
N ASP A 273 -9.68 -14.92 -23.47
CA ASP A 273 -10.06 -16.22 -22.90
C ASP A 273 -9.66 -17.38 -23.82
N PHE A 274 -9.12 -18.46 -23.25
CA PHE A 274 -8.72 -19.65 -24.01
C PHE A 274 -9.88 -20.63 -24.14
N THR A 275 -9.94 -21.34 -25.26
CA THR A 275 -10.68 -22.61 -25.30
C THR A 275 -10.03 -23.63 -24.39
N GLN A 276 -10.77 -24.67 -23.99
CA GLN A 276 -10.29 -25.70 -23.07
C GLN A 276 -9.04 -26.42 -23.58
N ASP A 277 -8.95 -26.62 -24.90
CA ASP A 277 -7.80 -27.22 -25.58
C ASP A 277 -6.64 -26.24 -25.84
N SER A 278 -6.83 -24.96 -25.51
CA SER A 278 -5.86 -23.87 -25.75
C SER A 278 -5.45 -23.71 -27.23
N ASN A 279 -6.29 -24.18 -28.17
CA ASN A 279 -6.06 -24.00 -29.60
C ASN A 279 -6.60 -22.67 -30.12
N TYR A 280 -7.61 -22.10 -29.47
CA TYR A 280 -8.17 -20.82 -29.83
C TYR A 280 -8.10 -19.80 -28.70
N LEU A 281 -7.96 -18.53 -29.08
CA LEU A 281 -8.05 -17.40 -28.16
C LEU A 281 -9.20 -16.48 -28.58
N LEU A 282 -10.12 -16.26 -27.66
CA LEU A 282 -11.19 -15.27 -27.78
C LEU A 282 -10.69 -13.93 -27.26
N THR A 283 -10.90 -12.86 -28.01
CA THR A 283 -10.60 -11.50 -27.57
C THR A 283 -11.77 -10.56 -27.79
N GLY A 284 -11.84 -9.50 -26.98
CA GLY A 284 -12.86 -8.47 -27.08
C GLY A 284 -12.37 -7.13 -26.54
N GLY A 285 -12.86 -6.03 -27.09
CA GLY A 285 -12.40 -4.71 -26.68
C GLY A 285 -13.25 -3.54 -27.14
N GLN A 286 -12.64 -2.37 -27.14
CA GLN A 286 -13.29 -1.09 -27.44
C GLN A 286 -13.67 -0.89 -28.91
N ASP A 287 -13.15 -1.74 -29.80
CA ASP A 287 -13.59 -1.79 -31.20
C ASP A 287 -14.89 -2.58 -31.40
N LYS A 288 -15.48 -3.09 -30.30
CA LYS A 288 -16.84 -3.67 -30.24
C LYS A 288 -16.98 -5.01 -30.98
N LEU A 289 -15.86 -5.61 -31.37
CA LEU A 289 -15.82 -6.87 -32.09
C LEU A 289 -15.27 -7.96 -31.16
N LEU A 290 -15.91 -9.12 -31.20
CA LEU A 290 -15.32 -10.36 -30.70
C LEU A 290 -14.47 -10.97 -31.80
N ARG A 291 -13.30 -11.48 -31.45
CA ARG A 291 -12.40 -12.17 -32.38
C ARG A 291 -11.96 -13.49 -31.83
N ILE A 292 -11.89 -14.49 -32.69
CA ILE A 292 -11.45 -15.83 -32.34
C ILE A 292 -10.25 -16.17 -33.21
N TYR A 293 -9.09 -16.28 -32.57
CA TYR A 293 -7.82 -16.56 -33.21
C TYR A 293 -7.48 -18.04 -33.09
N ASP A 294 -7.11 -18.66 -34.21
CA ASP A 294 -6.50 -19.99 -34.23
C ASP A 294 -5.02 -19.85 -33.88
N LEU A 295 -4.62 -20.34 -32.70
CA LEU A 295 -3.25 -20.21 -32.21
C LEU A 295 -2.26 -21.12 -32.94
N SER A 296 -2.74 -22.08 -33.74
CA SER A 296 -1.90 -22.86 -34.66
C SER A 296 -1.55 -22.08 -35.94
N LYS A 297 -2.31 -21.02 -36.25
CA LYS A 297 -2.18 -20.18 -37.45
C LYS A 297 -2.30 -18.69 -37.09
N PRO A 298 -1.36 -18.13 -36.31
CA PRO A 298 -1.47 -16.78 -35.79
C PRO A 298 -1.50 -15.67 -36.87
N GLU A 299 -1.01 -15.97 -38.08
CA GLU A 299 -1.00 -15.05 -39.22
C GLU A 299 -2.34 -15.04 -40.00
N ALA A 300 -3.23 -16.01 -39.75
CA ALA A 300 -4.55 -16.05 -40.38
C ALA A 300 -5.46 -14.96 -39.81
N GLU A 301 -6.39 -14.46 -40.63
CA GLU A 301 -7.42 -13.56 -40.13
C GLU A 301 -8.32 -14.29 -39.11
N PRO A 302 -8.68 -13.65 -37.99
CA PRO A 302 -9.53 -14.26 -36.97
C PRO A 302 -10.98 -14.32 -37.44
N ASP A 303 -11.75 -15.28 -36.92
CA ASP A 303 -13.20 -15.23 -37.04
C ASP A 303 -13.71 -14.00 -36.27
N VAL A 304 -14.64 -13.26 -36.87
CA VAL A 304 -15.19 -12.03 -36.28
C VAL A 304 -16.67 -12.22 -35.98
N VAL A 305 -17.05 -12.03 -34.72
CA VAL A 305 -18.46 -11.96 -34.31
C VAL A 305 -18.81 -10.49 -34.03
N SER A 306 -19.84 -10.01 -34.70
CA SER A 306 -20.29 -8.61 -34.64
C SER A 306 -21.72 -8.51 -34.11
N GLY A 307 -22.01 -7.43 -33.37
CA GLY A 307 -23.36 -7.13 -32.88
C GLY A 307 -23.39 -6.25 -31.63
N HIS A 308 -22.30 -6.19 -30.86
CA HIS A 308 -22.17 -5.21 -29.77
C HIS A 308 -22.13 -3.77 -30.30
N THR A 309 -22.87 -2.88 -29.63
CA THR A 309 -22.95 -1.45 -29.99
C THR A 309 -21.99 -0.58 -29.19
N SER A 310 -21.45 -1.12 -28.09
CA SER A 310 -20.51 -0.48 -27.17
C SER A 310 -19.25 -1.33 -27.00
N GLY A 311 -18.20 -0.74 -26.41
CA GLY A 311 -16.95 -1.46 -26.17
C GLY A 311 -17.16 -2.67 -25.26
N ILE A 312 -16.67 -3.83 -25.69
CA ILE A 312 -16.75 -5.09 -24.95
C ILE A 312 -15.85 -5.00 -23.72
N LYS A 313 -16.39 -5.42 -22.57
CA LYS A 313 -15.70 -5.42 -21.28
C LYS A 313 -15.13 -6.79 -20.92
N LYS A 314 -15.93 -7.86 -21.11
CA LYS A 314 -15.53 -9.24 -20.86
C LYS A 314 -16.17 -10.15 -21.91
N ALA A 315 -15.44 -11.18 -22.32
CA ALA A 315 -15.88 -12.23 -23.23
C ALA A 315 -15.29 -13.55 -22.73
N LEU A 316 -16.11 -14.60 -22.66
CA LEU A 316 -15.80 -15.89 -22.06
C LEU A 316 -16.31 -17.03 -22.95
N TRP A 317 -15.58 -18.13 -23.00
CA TRP A 317 -16.09 -19.39 -23.52
C TRP A 317 -17.04 -20.05 -22.52
N SER A 318 -18.00 -20.82 -23.04
CA SER A 318 -18.99 -21.54 -22.25
C SER A 318 -19.49 -22.78 -22.98
N SER A 319 -20.12 -23.68 -22.23
CA SER A 319 -20.78 -24.87 -22.78
C SER A 319 -19.84 -25.74 -23.63
N ASP A 320 -18.67 -26.09 -23.07
CA ASP A 320 -17.59 -26.83 -23.75
C ASP A 320 -17.16 -26.18 -25.06
N ASP A 321 -16.88 -24.87 -25.02
CA ASP A 321 -16.46 -24.02 -26.14
C ASP A 321 -17.46 -23.90 -27.31
N LYS A 322 -18.69 -24.40 -27.14
CA LYS A 322 -19.76 -24.29 -28.16
C LYS A 322 -20.46 -22.92 -28.15
N GLN A 323 -20.32 -22.16 -27.07
CA GLN A 323 -20.98 -20.88 -26.90
C GLN A 323 -20.01 -19.82 -26.38
N ILE A 324 -20.31 -18.56 -26.69
CA ILE A 324 -19.59 -17.39 -26.20
C ILE A 324 -20.54 -16.53 -25.38
N LEU A 325 -20.07 -16.08 -24.22
CA LEU A 325 -20.72 -15.08 -23.40
C LEU A 325 -19.94 -13.78 -23.50
N SER A 326 -20.61 -12.66 -23.75
CA SER A 326 -19.95 -11.36 -23.81
C SER A 326 -20.77 -10.25 -23.19
N ALA A 327 -20.10 -9.30 -22.55
CA ALA A 327 -20.71 -8.15 -21.91
C ALA A 327 -20.11 -6.84 -22.45
N ASP A 328 -20.98 -5.88 -22.75
CA ASP A 328 -20.60 -4.48 -22.96
C ASP A 328 -21.11 -3.60 -21.82
N ASP A 329 -21.39 -2.32 -22.08
CA ASP A 329 -21.92 -1.42 -21.08
C ASP A 329 -23.30 -1.85 -20.58
N LYS A 330 -24.25 -2.15 -21.48
CA LYS A 330 -25.67 -2.36 -21.11
C LYS A 330 -26.23 -3.71 -21.53
N THR A 331 -25.46 -4.51 -22.26
CA THR A 331 -25.91 -5.79 -22.79
C THR A 331 -24.98 -6.91 -22.41
N VAL A 332 -25.58 -8.05 -22.06
CA VAL A 332 -24.91 -9.35 -21.98
C VAL A 332 -25.50 -10.22 -23.07
N ARG A 333 -24.65 -10.84 -23.88
CA ARG A 333 -25.04 -11.59 -25.08
C ARG A 333 -24.48 -12.99 -25.06
N LEU A 334 -25.27 -13.92 -25.57
CA LEU A 334 -24.92 -15.31 -25.80
C LEU A 334 -24.85 -15.53 -27.30
N TRP A 335 -23.76 -16.14 -27.76
CA TRP A 335 -23.51 -16.43 -29.17
C TRP A 335 -23.27 -17.92 -29.36
N ASP A 336 -23.72 -18.43 -30.50
CA ASP A 336 -23.38 -19.77 -30.94
C ASP A 336 -22.05 -19.73 -31.69
N ARG A 337 -21.09 -20.57 -31.29
CA ARG A 337 -19.77 -20.61 -31.91
C ARG A 337 -19.80 -21.18 -33.32
N SER A 338 -20.70 -22.12 -33.63
CA SER A 338 -20.73 -22.78 -34.93
C SER A 338 -21.33 -21.87 -36.02
N THR A 339 -22.36 -21.10 -35.69
CA THR A 339 -23.04 -20.20 -36.62
C THR A 339 -22.54 -18.76 -36.57
N MET A 340 -21.80 -18.40 -35.51
CA MET A 340 -21.37 -17.01 -35.22
C MET A 340 -22.54 -16.02 -35.08
N THR A 341 -23.72 -16.52 -34.69
CA THR A 341 -24.92 -15.68 -34.53
C THR A 341 -25.28 -15.49 -33.07
N GLU A 342 -25.91 -14.36 -32.77
CA GLU A 342 -26.51 -14.12 -31.46
C GLU A 342 -27.65 -15.11 -31.20
N VAL A 343 -27.58 -15.82 -30.08
CA VAL A 343 -28.64 -16.67 -29.56
C VAL A 343 -29.62 -15.84 -28.73
N LYS A 344 -29.09 -15.00 -27.83
CA LYS A 344 -29.89 -14.18 -26.92
C LYS A 344 -29.12 -12.96 -26.43
N ALA A 345 -29.86 -11.88 -26.17
CA ALA A 345 -29.35 -10.67 -25.53
C ALA A 345 -30.17 -10.32 -24.28
N LEU A 346 -29.48 -9.99 -23.21
CA LEU A 346 -30.01 -9.46 -21.96
C LEU A 346 -29.64 -7.98 -21.85
N ASN A 347 -30.62 -7.12 -21.61
CA ASN A 347 -30.38 -5.71 -21.29
C ASN A 347 -30.33 -5.53 -19.77
N VAL A 348 -29.27 -4.92 -19.26
CA VAL A 348 -29.12 -4.59 -17.84
C VAL A 348 -29.35 -3.10 -17.61
N ALA A 349 -29.90 -2.75 -16.44
CA ALA A 349 -30.30 -1.38 -16.11
C ALA A 349 -29.11 -0.44 -15.90
N MET A 350 -27.97 -0.99 -15.48
CA MET A 350 -26.73 -0.27 -15.19
C MET A 350 -25.55 -0.90 -15.92
N SER A 351 -24.43 -0.17 -15.92
CA SER A 351 -23.18 -0.63 -16.53
C SER A 351 -22.74 -1.98 -15.95
N VAL A 352 -22.50 -3.00 -16.79
CA VAL A 352 -21.92 -4.28 -16.32
C VAL A 352 -20.52 -4.03 -15.79
N SER A 353 -20.26 -4.39 -14.53
CA SER A 353 -18.96 -4.23 -13.89
C SER A 353 -18.06 -5.44 -14.14
N SER A 354 -18.55 -6.66 -13.90
CA SER A 354 -17.82 -7.91 -14.15
C SER A 354 -18.73 -9.04 -14.62
N MET A 355 -18.09 -10.07 -15.18
CA MET A 355 -18.74 -11.31 -15.59
C MET A 355 -17.80 -12.50 -15.30
N GLU A 356 -18.37 -13.60 -14.82
CA GLU A 356 -17.66 -14.87 -14.55
C GLU A 356 -18.56 -16.04 -15.00
N TYR A 357 -17.96 -17.03 -15.66
CA TYR A 357 -18.61 -18.29 -16.00
C TYR A 357 -18.12 -19.38 -15.04
N VAL A 358 -19.07 -20.09 -14.44
CA VAL A 358 -18.83 -21.22 -13.55
C VAL A 358 -19.28 -22.48 -14.28
N PRO A 359 -18.34 -23.32 -14.76
CA PRO A 359 -18.67 -24.52 -15.54
C PRO A 359 -19.55 -25.50 -14.77
N GLU A 360 -19.29 -25.66 -13.47
CA GLU A 360 -20.05 -26.50 -12.58
C GLU A 360 -21.49 -25.98 -12.54
N GLY A 361 -22.41 -26.71 -13.17
CA GLY A 361 -23.81 -26.34 -13.40
C GLY A 361 -24.04 -25.04 -14.17
N GLN A 362 -23.08 -24.63 -15.00
CA GLN A 362 -23.23 -23.64 -16.07
C GLN A 362 -23.89 -22.32 -15.64
N ILE A 363 -23.30 -21.69 -14.63
CA ILE A 363 -23.81 -20.44 -14.06
C ILE A 363 -22.99 -19.27 -14.60
N LEU A 364 -23.68 -18.22 -15.01
CA LEU A 364 -23.10 -16.93 -15.34
C LEU A 364 -23.34 -15.97 -14.17
N VAL A 365 -22.26 -15.47 -13.57
CA VAL A 365 -22.30 -14.41 -12.55
C VAL A 365 -22.08 -13.07 -13.23
N ILE A 366 -22.98 -12.11 -12.97
CA ILE A 366 -22.93 -10.77 -13.55
C ILE A 366 -23.07 -9.76 -12.41
N THR A 367 -22.19 -8.75 -12.38
CA THR A 367 -22.31 -7.64 -11.43
C THR A 367 -22.63 -6.34 -12.16
N TYR A 368 -23.57 -5.54 -11.63
CA TYR A 368 -23.87 -4.21 -12.13
C TYR A 368 -24.48 -3.35 -11.03
N GLY A 369 -23.96 -2.14 -10.82
CA GLY A 369 -24.39 -1.32 -9.69
C GLY A 369 -24.20 -2.06 -8.37
N LYS A 370 -25.27 -2.23 -7.59
CA LYS A 370 -25.26 -2.99 -6.33
C LYS A 370 -25.69 -4.45 -6.50
N THR A 371 -26.13 -4.82 -7.71
CA THR A 371 -26.71 -6.11 -8.00
C THR A 371 -25.63 -7.14 -8.32
N ILE A 372 -25.74 -8.33 -7.72
CA ILE A 372 -25.03 -9.54 -8.10
C ILE A 372 -26.10 -10.51 -8.64
N ALA A 373 -26.07 -10.78 -9.93
CA ALA A 373 -27.07 -11.60 -10.61
C ALA A 373 -26.46 -12.92 -11.11
N PHE A 374 -27.24 -13.98 -11.00
CA PHE A 374 -26.89 -15.33 -11.44
C PHE A 374 -27.84 -15.74 -12.55
N HIS A 375 -27.30 -16.13 -13.69
CA HIS A 375 -28.05 -16.56 -14.86
C HIS A 375 -27.60 -17.96 -15.28
N SER A 376 -28.46 -18.70 -15.97
CA SER A 376 -28.04 -19.87 -16.73
C SER A 376 -27.15 -19.42 -17.88
N ALA A 377 -25.95 -19.99 -18.02
CA ALA A 377 -25.04 -19.67 -19.11
C ALA A 377 -25.60 -20.10 -20.48
N GLU A 378 -26.33 -21.22 -20.52
CA GLU A 378 -26.93 -21.75 -21.77
C GLU A 378 -28.10 -20.92 -22.29
N THR A 379 -28.88 -20.30 -21.40
CA THR A 379 -30.16 -19.66 -21.75
C THR A 379 -30.23 -18.18 -21.40
N LEU A 380 -29.26 -17.63 -20.68
CA LEU A 380 -29.27 -16.29 -20.05
C LEU A 380 -30.49 -16.00 -19.15
N GLU A 381 -31.26 -17.02 -18.76
CA GLU A 381 -32.38 -16.84 -17.84
C GLU A 381 -31.87 -16.59 -16.43
N GLN A 382 -32.45 -15.57 -15.77
CA GLN A 382 -32.06 -15.21 -14.41
C GLN A 382 -32.51 -16.28 -13.44
N ILE A 383 -31.56 -16.86 -12.72
CA ILE A 383 -31.79 -17.83 -11.64
C ILE A 383 -32.18 -17.07 -10.37
N LYS A 384 -31.35 -16.09 -9.98
CA LYS A 384 -31.54 -15.24 -8.79
C LYS A 384 -30.63 -14.02 -8.81
N SER A 385 -30.87 -13.08 -7.90
CA SER A 385 -30.03 -11.89 -7.73
C SER A 385 -30.04 -11.42 -6.28
N PHE A 386 -28.93 -10.83 -5.86
CA PHE A 386 -28.77 -10.19 -4.54
C PHE A 386 -28.39 -8.73 -4.69
N GLU A 387 -28.77 -7.91 -3.70
CA GLU A 387 -28.41 -6.50 -3.62
C GLU A 387 -27.41 -6.31 -2.48
N ALA A 388 -26.20 -5.86 -2.83
CA ALA A 388 -25.17 -5.57 -1.86
C ALA A 388 -25.35 -4.17 -1.23
N PRO A 389 -24.72 -3.90 -0.07
CA PRO A 389 -24.79 -2.58 0.57
C PRO A 389 -24.22 -1.44 -0.29
N ALA A 390 -23.21 -1.76 -1.12
CA ALA A 390 -22.46 -0.83 -1.96
C ALA A 390 -22.34 -1.34 -3.40
N THR A 391 -21.86 -0.47 -4.30
CA THR A 391 -21.61 -0.84 -5.69
C THR A 391 -20.55 -1.94 -5.76
N ILE A 392 -20.88 -3.03 -6.45
CA ILE A 392 -20.01 -4.19 -6.64
C ILE A 392 -19.33 -4.11 -8.01
N ASN A 393 -18.01 -4.14 -7.97
CA ASN A 393 -17.18 -4.16 -9.16
C ASN A 393 -16.99 -5.60 -9.64
N SER A 394 -16.78 -6.54 -8.73
CA SER A 394 -16.60 -7.94 -9.07
C SER A 394 -17.19 -8.88 -8.04
N ALA A 395 -17.71 -10.02 -8.50
CA ALA A 395 -18.11 -11.14 -7.66
C ALA A 395 -17.57 -12.45 -8.25
N SER A 396 -17.42 -13.44 -7.38
CA SER A 396 -17.05 -14.80 -7.75
C SER A 396 -17.81 -15.82 -6.93
N LEU A 397 -18.29 -16.87 -7.57
CA LEU A 397 -19.05 -17.95 -6.94
C LEU A 397 -18.10 -19.10 -6.56
N HIS A 398 -18.26 -19.64 -5.36
CA HIS A 398 -17.49 -20.80 -4.92
C HIS A 398 -17.77 -22.02 -5.83
N PRO A 399 -16.78 -22.86 -6.17
CA PRO A 399 -16.97 -24.02 -7.06
C PRO A 399 -18.11 -24.95 -6.62
N GLU A 400 -18.21 -25.24 -5.31
CA GLU A 400 -19.28 -26.06 -4.72
C GLU A 400 -20.62 -25.31 -4.49
N LYS A 401 -20.70 -24.03 -4.86
CA LYS A 401 -21.92 -23.19 -4.78
C LYS A 401 -22.54 -23.05 -3.39
N GLU A 402 -21.73 -23.13 -2.36
CA GLU A 402 -22.17 -22.87 -0.99
C GLU A 402 -22.17 -21.37 -0.66
N CYS A 403 -21.17 -20.63 -1.15
CA CYS A 403 -21.01 -19.21 -0.89
C CYS A 403 -20.51 -18.45 -2.12
N LEU A 404 -20.53 -17.13 -2.04
CA LEU A 404 -19.93 -16.25 -3.05
C LEU A 404 -19.15 -15.12 -2.36
N VAL A 405 -18.17 -14.56 -3.06
CA VAL A 405 -17.45 -13.36 -2.62
C VAL A 405 -17.66 -12.20 -3.57
N ALA A 406 -17.66 -10.98 -3.03
CA ALA A 406 -17.86 -9.77 -3.81
C ALA A 406 -16.98 -8.62 -3.31
N GLY A 407 -16.42 -7.84 -4.23
CA GLY A 407 -15.62 -6.65 -3.95
C GLY A 407 -16.19 -5.42 -4.65
N GLY A 408 -16.16 -4.28 -3.95
CA GLY A 408 -16.82 -3.06 -4.41
C GLY A 408 -16.05 -1.75 -4.17
N GLU A 409 -16.75 -0.66 -4.45
CA GLU A 409 -16.27 0.73 -4.32
C GLU A 409 -16.04 1.19 -2.87
N ASP A 410 -16.55 0.45 -1.89
CA ASP A 410 -16.44 0.76 -0.46
C ASP A 410 -15.25 0.06 0.24
N PHE A 411 -14.37 -0.57 -0.56
CA PHE A 411 -13.10 -1.19 -0.17
C PHE A 411 -13.29 -2.43 0.71
N LYS A 412 -14.53 -2.89 0.85
CA LYS A 412 -14.89 -4.08 1.58
C LYS A 412 -14.98 -5.26 0.62
N LEU A 413 -14.54 -6.40 1.13
CA LEU A 413 -14.80 -7.69 0.53
C LEU A 413 -15.90 -8.39 1.34
N TYR A 414 -16.95 -8.80 0.65
CA TYR A 414 -18.12 -9.46 1.21
C TYR A 414 -18.08 -10.95 0.91
N LYS A 415 -18.59 -11.76 1.82
CA LYS A 415 -18.89 -13.17 1.62
C LYS A 415 -20.38 -13.38 1.93
N TYR A 416 -21.11 -13.95 0.98
CA TYR A 416 -22.53 -14.25 1.13
C TYR A 416 -22.78 -15.74 1.01
N ASP A 417 -23.83 -16.22 1.68
CA ASP A 417 -24.38 -17.53 1.43
C ASP A 417 -25.08 -17.52 0.06
N TYR A 418 -24.74 -18.47 -0.81
CA TYR A 418 -25.26 -18.45 -2.18
C TYR A 418 -26.75 -18.76 -2.25
N ASN A 419 -27.28 -19.55 -1.32
CA ASN A 419 -28.66 -20.03 -1.37
C ASN A 419 -29.65 -18.99 -0.86
N THR A 420 -29.28 -18.31 0.23
CA THR A 420 -30.12 -17.35 0.95
C THR A 420 -29.82 -15.90 0.56
N GLY A 421 -28.59 -15.60 0.15
CA GLY A 421 -28.11 -14.23 -0.07
C GLY A 421 -27.76 -13.48 1.21
N GLU A 422 -27.75 -14.14 2.36
CA GLU A 422 -27.36 -13.52 3.62
C GLU A 422 -25.87 -13.21 3.65
N GLU A 423 -25.49 -12.04 4.18
CA GLU A 423 -24.09 -11.69 4.42
C GLU A 423 -23.55 -12.57 5.55
N LEU A 424 -22.62 -13.45 5.20
CA LEU A 424 -21.92 -14.30 6.18
C LEU A 424 -20.83 -13.49 6.87
N GLU A 425 -20.01 -12.81 6.09
CA GLU A 425 -18.82 -12.11 6.56
C GLU A 425 -18.53 -10.89 5.69
N SER A 426 -17.93 -9.84 6.27
CA SER A 426 -17.36 -8.74 5.49
C SER A 426 -16.03 -8.24 6.07
N TYR A 427 -15.06 -8.06 5.18
CA TYR A 427 -13.67 -7.81 5.51
C TYR A 427 -13.20 -6.46 4.97
N LYS A 428 -12.48 -5.72 5.79
CA LYS A 428 -11.69 -4.55 5.37
C LYS A 428 -10.23 -4.96 5.31
N GLY A 429 -9.61 -4.79 4.14
CA GLY A 429 -8.18 -5.04 3.97
C GLY A 429 -7.54 -4.13 2.94
N HIS A 430 -8.24 -3.86 1.83
CA HIS A 430 -7.77 -2.94 0.81
C HIS A 430 -7.92 -1.46 1.22
N PHE A 431 -7.07 -0.61 0.64
CA PHE A 431 -7.06 0.84 0.84
C PHE A 431 -7.65 1.61 -0.36
N GLY A 432 -8.39 0.92 -1.23
CA GLY A 432 -9.07 1.47 -2.39
C GLY A 432 -10.12 0.50 -2.96
N PRO A 433 -10.88 0.90 -3.99
CA PRO A 433 -11.89 0.05 -4.63
C PRO A 433 -11.31 -1.30 -5.04
N ILE A 434 -12.06 -2.36 -4.74
CA ILE A 434 -11.71 -3.71 -5.22
C ILE A 434 -12.27 -3.83 -6.63
N HIS A 435 -11.42 -4.12 -7.61
CA HIS A 435 -11.83 -4.20 -9.02
C HIS A 435 -12.17 -5.61 -9.46
N CYS A 436 -11.49 -6.61 -8.90
CA CYS A 436 -11.63 -8.00 -9.29
C CYS A 436 -11.54 -8.92 -8.07
N VAL A 437 -12.35 -9.98 -8.05
CA VAL A 437 -12.29 -11.08 -7.07
C VAL A 437 -12.52 -12.42 -7.77
N ARG A 438 -11.79 -13.47 -7.39
CA ARG A 438 -11.96 -14.85 -7.90
C ARG A 438 -11.67 -15.89 -6.82
N PHE A 439 -12.47 -16.94 -6.75
CA PHE A 439 -12.12 -18.15 -6.00
C PHE A 439 -10.99 -18.93 -6.67
N SER A 440 -10.18 -19.60 -5.85
CA SER A 440 -9.28 -20.66 -6.34
C SER A 440 -10.09 -21.83 -6.90
N PRO A 441 -9.52 -22.63 -7.81
CA PRO A 441 -10.22 -23.75 -8.41
C PRO A 441 -10.61 -24.85 -7.40
N ASP A 442 -9.94 -24.93 -6.25
CA ASP A 442 -10.30 -25.85 -5.17
C ASP A 442 -11.24 -25.24 -4.13
N GLY A 443 -11.57 -23.95 -4.26
CA GLY A 443 -12.48 -23.24 -3.37
C GLY A 443 -11.91 -22.91 -1.99
N GLU A 444 -10.68 -23.29 -1.66
CA GLU A 444 -10.11 -23.11 -0.32
C GLU A 444 -9.71 -21.67 -0.01
N LEU A 445 -9.45 -20.87 -1.05
CA LEU A 445 -9.15 -19.45 -0.94
C LEU A 445 -9.80 -18.64 -2.06
N TYR A 446 -9.68 -17.32 -1.95
CA TYR A 446 -10.01 -16.42 -3.04
C TYR A 446 -9.03 -15.24 -3.09
N ALA A 447 -8.84 -14.69 -4.29
CA ALA A 447 -7.97 -13.55 -4.55
C ALA A 447 -8.78 -12.28 -4.83
N SER A 448 -8.26 -11.12 -4.44
CA SER A 448 -8.81 -9.81 -4.77
C SER A 448 -7.74 -8.84 -5.26
N GLY A 449 -8.06 -8.04 -6.28
CA GLY A 449 -7.21 -6.97 -6.81
C GLY A 449 -7.86 -5.60 -6.65
N SER A 450 -7.07 -4.57 -6.32
CA SER A 450 -7.57 -3.26 -5.90
C SER A 450 -6.89 -2.08 -6.60
N GLU A 451 -7.57 -0.92 -6.55
CA GLU A 451 -7.04 0.39 -6.93
C GLU A 451 -5.79 0.78 -6.12
N ASP A 452 -5.60 0.21 -4.92
CA ASP A 452 -4.40 0.43 -4.11
C ASP A 452 -3.13 -0.23 -4.68
N GLY A 453 -3.26 -0.98 -5.77
CA GLY A 453 -2.17 -1.66 -6.47
C GLY A 453 -1.69 -2.94 -5.79
N THR A 454 -2.43 -3.45 -4.81
CA THR A 454 -2.17 -4.73 -4.17
C THR A 454 -3.13 -5.81 -4.68
N LEU A 455 -2.62 -7.04 -4.70
CA LEU A 455 -3.43 -8.25 -4.76
C LEU A 455 -3.41 -8.89 -3.36
N ARG A 456 -4.52 -9.49 -2.94
CA ARG A 456 -4.62 -10.18 -1.65
C ARG A 456 -5.27 -11.54 -1.80
N LEU A 457 -4.81 -12.51 -1.01
CA LEU A 457 -5.45 -13.82 -0.85
C LEU A 457 -6.16 -13.88 0.50
N TRP A 458 -7.27 -14.61 0.54
CA TRP A 458 -8.16 -14.71 1.68
C TRP A 458 -8.63 -16.16 1.83
N GLN A 459 -8.86 -16.63 3.05
CA GLN A 459 -9.35 -17.98 3.27
C GLN A 459 -10.84 -18.07 2.99
N THR A 460 -11.29 -19.20 2.45
CA THR A 460 -12.72 -19.47 2.40
C THR A 460 -13.23 -19.85 3.79
N THR A 461 -12.51 -20.70 4.52
CA THR A 461 -12.83 -21.08 5.90
C THR A 461 -11.79 -20.50 6.85
N VAL A 462 -12.17 -19.45 7.59
CA VAL A 462 -11.27 -18.78 8.52
C VAL A 462 -10.80 -19.75 9.59
N GLY A 463 -9.49 -19.78 9.83
CA GLY A 463 -8.90 -20.68 10.82
C GLY A 463 -8.82 -22.13 10.36
N LYS A 464 -8.96 -22.44 9.08
CA LYS A 464 -8.51 -23.73 8.53
C LYS A 464 -7.01 -23.66 8.21
N THR A 465 -6.25 -24.73 8.46
CA THR A 465 -4.86 -24.81 7.97
C THR A 465 -4.90 -25.05 6.46
N TYR A 466 -4.42 -24.08 5.69
CA TYR A 466 -4.38 -24.16 4.23
C TYR A 466 -3.37 -23.15 3.69
N GLY A 467 -2.58 -23.50 2.67
CA GLY A 467 -1.52 -22.62 2.13
C GLY A 467 -0.56 -22.13 3.23
N LEU A 468 -0.47 -20.81 3.41
CA LEU A 468 0.33 -20.19 4.48
C LEU A 468 -0.42 -19.95 5.80
N TRP A 469 -1.73 -20.24 5.87
CA TRP A 469 -2.52 -20.07 7.09
C TRP A 469 -2.46 -21.35 7.95
N LYS A 470 -2.28 -21.19 9.27
CA LYS A 470 -2.28 -22.29 10.25
C LYS A 470 -3.41 -22.12 11.26
N CYS A 471 -4.20 -23.17 11.47
CA CYS A 471 -5.16 -23.30 12.57
C CYS A 471 -4.46 -23.77 13.84
N VAL A 472 -4.67 -23.08 14.95
CA VAL A 472 -4.28 -23.55 16.29
C VAL A 472 -5.56 -23.58 17.13
N VAL A 473 -6.02 -24.77 17.54
CA VAL A 473 -7.24 -24.94 18.36
C VAL A 473 -6.83 -24.94 19.84
N PRO A 474 -7.46 -24.13 20.71
CA PRO A 474 -7.19 -24.18 22.14
C PRO A 474 -8.16 -25.16 22.84
N GLU A 475 -7.69 -26.33 23.25
CA GLU A 475 -8.37 -27.18 24.24
C GLU A 475 -7.37 -27.65 25.31
N GLU A 476 -7.27 -26.85 26.40
CA GLU A 476 -7.13 -27.24 27.82
C GLU A 476 -6.80 -26.00 28.69
N GLU A 477 -7.61 -24.95 28.62
CA GLU A 477 -7.46 -23.80 29.54
C GLU A 477 -8.83 -23.33 30.04
N ASN A 478 -9.28 -23.89 31.16
CA ASN A 478 -10.32 -23.22 31.94
C ASN A 478 -10.17 -23.52 33.44
N ALA A 479 -9.05 -23.06 33.99
CA ALA A 479 -8.89 -22.83 35.43
C ALA A 479 -7.92 -21.66 35.74
N GLU A 480 -7.03 -21.30 34.81
CA GLU A 480 -5.98 -20.28 35.06
C GLU A 480 -6.38 -18.86 34.66
N ALA A 481 -7.38 -18.68 33.79
CA ALA A 481 -7.79 -17.36 33.27
C ALA A 481 -8.35 -16.39 34.34
N ALA A 482 -8.73 -16.89 35.53
CA ALA A 482 -9.17 -16.04 36.64
C ALA A 482 -8.01 -15.44 37.46
N LYS A 483 -6.77 -15.94 37.31
CA LYS A 483 -5.57 -15.39 37.97
C LYS A 483 -4.80 -14.38 37.09
N ALA A 484 -5.05 -14.35 35.79
CA ALA A 484 -4.26 -13.61 34.80
C ALA A 484 -4.67 -12.13 34.56
N ARG A 485 -5.24 -11.43 35.56
CA ARG A 485 -5.42 -9.95 35.48
C ARG A 485 -4.28 -9.15 36.11
N THR A 486 -3.20 -9.81 36.48
CA THR A 486 -2.00 -9.18 37.07
C THR A 486 -0.75 -9.92 36.63
N SER A 487 -0.38 -9.78 35.35
CA SER A 487 1.02 -9.98 34.89
C SER A 487 1.12 -9.75 33.38
N LEU A 488 2.03 -8.87 32.98
CA LEU A 488 2.53 -8.74 31.61
C LEU A 488 3.19 -10.06 31.17
N PRO A 489 3.15 -10.44 29.88
CA PRO A 489 3.61 -11.74 29.42
C PRO A 489 5.13 -11.81 29.47
N GLY A 490 5.63 -12.74 30.28
CA GLY A 490 7.06 -12.99 30.40
C GLY A 490 7.36 -13.97 31.52
N THR A 491 6.76 -15.17 31.51
CA THR A 491 7.30 -16.38 32.15
C THR A 491 6.41 -17.59 31.82
N ALA A 492 6.70 -18.28 30.72
CA ALA A 492 6.56 -19.73 30.57
C ALA A 492 7.33 -20.11 29.30
N GLU A 493 7.94 -21.28 29.30
CA GLU A 493 8.86 -21.81 28.28
C GLU A 493 8.15 -22.04 26.94
N GLU A 494 7.84 -20.98 26.20
CA GLU A 494 7.48 -21.09 24.79
C GLU A 494 8.78 -21.15 23.96
N GLU A 495 8.98 -22.28 23.27
CA GLU A 495 10.07 -22.42 22.31
C GLU A 495 10.03 -21.27 21.31
N ILE A 496 11.17 -20.57 21.15
CA ILE A 496 11.33 -19.51 20.15
C ILE A 496 10.96 -20.10 18.79
N GLU A 497 9.92 -19.57 18.14
CA GLU A 497 9.55 -20.00 16.79
C GLU A 497 10.54 -19.42 15.76
N LEU A 498 11.76 -19.99 15.71
CA LEU A 498 12.86 -19.58 14.82
C LEU A 498 12.50 -19.74 13.34
N GLY A 499 11.37 -20.35 13.02
CA GLY A 499 10.78 -20.42 11.70
C GLY A 499 10.78 -19.05 11.00
N TRP A 500 10.52 -17.97 11.74
CA TRP A 500 10.43 -16.60 11.20
C TRP A 500 11.77 -16.12 10.61
N ILE A 501 12.90 -16.57 11.17
CA ILE A 501 14.24 -16.16 10.75
C ILE A 501 14.99 -17.22 9.95
N SER A 502 14.46 -18.44 9.87
CA SER A 502 15.09 -19.61 9.23
C SER A 502 15.29 -19.45 7.71
N LYS A 503 14.44 -18.66 7.03
CA LYS A 503 14.45 -18.48 5.57
C LYS A 503 14.35 -17.01 5.13
N VAL A 504 14.98 -16.10 5.87
CA VAL A 504 14.98 -14.67 5.51
C VAL A 504 15.91 -14.42 4.33
N TYR A 505 15.33 -13.87 3.25
CA TYR A 505 16.06 -13.32 2.12
C TYR A 505 15.81 -11.82 2.00
N VAL A 506 16.88 -11.03 1.95
CA VAL A 506 16.81 -9.59 1.70
C VAL A 506 17.30 -9.32 0.29
N ASN A 507 16.40 -8.86 -0.59
CA ASN A 507 16.75 -8.40 -1.92
C ASN A 507 17.47 -7.04 -1.84
N GLN A 508 18.80 -7.09 -1.67
CA GLN A 508 19.62 -5.91 -1.46
C GLN A 508 19.50 -4.88 -2.61
N PRO A 509 19.52 -5.25 -3.90
CA PRO A 509 19.28 -4.29 -4.99
C PRO A 509 17.93 -3.59 -4.93
N ALA A 510 16.86 -4.28 -4.50
CA ALA A 510 15.55 -3.66 -4.33
C ALA A 510 15.52 -2.67 -3.14
N VAL A 511 16.12 -3.06 -2.02
CA VAL A 511 16.24 -2.20 -0.83
C VAL A 511 17.02 -0.91 -1.16
N VAL A 512 18.17 -1.04 -1.83
CA VAL A 512 18.99 0.11 -2.23
C VAL A 512 18.23 1.02 -3.19
N ARG A 513 17.57 0.47 -4.22
CA ARG A 513 16.76 1.28 -5.14
C ARG A 513 15.63 2.03 -4.43
N HIS A 514 14.98 1.41 -3.46
CA HIS A 514 13.92 2.07 -2.68
C HIS A 514 14.49 3.21 -1.82
N ALA A 515 15.62 2.97 -1.13
CA ALA A 515 16.33 4.00 -0.38
C ALA A 515 16.74 5.19 -1.26
N GLU A 516 17.28 4.95 -2.46
CA GLU A 516 17.63 6.00 -3.43
C GLU A 516 16.41 6.76 -3.95
N GLN A 517 15.26 6.07 -4.13
CA GLN A 517 14.03 6.70 -4.59
C GLN A 517 13.51 7.71 -3.56
N ILE A 518 13.58 7.37 -2.27
CA ILE A 518 13.16 8.27 -1.18
C ILE A 518 14.03 9.53 -1.14
N GLN A 519 15.34 9.41 -1.33
CA GLN A 519 16.24 10.56 -1.39
C GLN A 519 15.93 11.52 -2.55
N LYS A 520 15.30 11.02 -3.62
CA LYS A 520 14.88 11.80 -4.79
C LYS A 520 13.51 12.47 -4.61
N TRP A 521 12.80 12.19 -3.52
CA TRP A 521 11.50 12.81 -3.27
C TRP A 521 11.62 14.31 -3.09
N ARG A 522 10.60 15.04 -3.56
CA ARG A 522 10.53 16.49 -3.36
C ARG A 522 10.36 16.77 -1.88
N THR A 523 11.32 17.48 -1.30
CA THR A 523 11.20 17.94 0.09
C THR A 523 10.06 18.95 0.23
N VAL A 524 9.45 18.98 1.40
CA VAL A 524 8.48 20.00 1.79
C VAL A 524 9.17 21.37 1.91
N LYS A 525 8.45 22.45 1.58
CA LYS A 525 8.97 23.83 1.57
C LYS A 525 8.08 24.78 2.38
N GLY A 526 8.66 25.89 2.83
CA GLY A 526 7.93 26.96 3.54
C GLY A 526 7.27 26.44 4.81
N ASN A 527 6.01 26.84 5.06
CA ASN A 527 5.30 26.47 6.29
C ASN A 527 5.17 24.95 6.50
N TRP A 528 5.12 24.16 5.43
CA TRP A 528 5.10 22.69 5.54
C TRP A 528 6.43 22.12 6.01
N GLN A 529 7.54 22.75 5.63
CA GLN A 529 8.86 22.37 6.13
C GLN A 529 8.95 22.66 7.62
N ALA A 530 8.59 23.86 8.05
CA ALA A 530 8.59 24.22 9.48
C ALA A 530 7.73 23.26 10.32
N ALA A 531 6.54 22.92 9.84
CA ALA A 531 5.65 21.95 10.48
C ALA A 531 6.30 20.56 10.66
N TRP A 532 6.93 20.03 9.61
CA TRP A 532 7.64 18.74 9.67
C TRP A 532 8.88 18.79 10.57
N LEU A 533 9.55 19.94 10.63
CA LEU A 533 10.70 20.14 11.53
C LEU A 533 10.27 20.20 12.99
N LEU A 534 9.17 20.90 13.32
CA LEU A 534 8.60 20.85 14.66
C LEU A 534 8.16 19.43 15.03
N LYS A 535 7.62 18.67 14.07
CA LYS A 535 7.31 17.26 14.28
C LYS A 535 8.57 16.44 14.56
N ALA A 536 9.65 16.66 13.82
CA ALA A 536 10.94 16.01 14.06
C ALA A 536 11.45 16.29 15.48
N VAL A 537 11.34 17.54 15.96
CA VAL A 537 11.71 17.91 17.35
C VAL A 537 10.99 17.03 18.38
N THR A 538 9.67 16.81 18.22
CA THR A 538 8.91 15.96 19.15
C THR A 538 9.33 14.49 19.16
N CYS A 539 10.08 14.06 18.14
CA CYS A 539 10.62 12.71 18.05
C CYS A 539 12.10 12.64 18.46
N ILE A 540 12.75 13.73 18.88
CA ILE A 540 14.18 13.68 19.21
C ILE A 540 14.44 13.03 20.57
N ASP A 541 15.29 12.02 20.59
CA ASP A 541 15.99 11.60 21.80
C ASP A 541 17.26 12.46 21.87
N LEU A 542 17.23 13.50 22.69
CA LEU A 542 18.33 14.46 22.81
C LEU A 542 19.45 13.86 23.65
N THR A 543 20.64 13.76 23.09
CA THR A 543 21.74 12.99 23.70
C THR A 543 22.99 13.84 23.88
N THR A 544 23.71 13.68 25.00
CA THR A 544 25.10 14.13 25.13
C THR A 544 26.07 12.99 24.79
N LEU A 545 25.93 11.87 25.50
CA LEU A 545 26.70 10.61 25.35
C LEU A 545 28.20 10.82 25.09
N SER A 546 28.76 11.87 25.69
CA SER A 546 30.16 12.23 25.53
C SER A 546 30.98 11.72 26.71
N GLY A 547 32.24 11.39 26.47
CA GLY A 547 33.16 10.93 27.52
C GLY A 547 33.46 11.99 28.59
N ASP A 548 33.22 13.26 28.27
CA ASP A 548 33.39 14.42 29.16
C ASP A 548 32.07 14.89 29.80
N ASP A 549 31.05 14.02 29.87
CA ASP A 549 29.77 14.37 30.46
C ASP A 549 29.84 14.72 31.96
N THR A 550 29.26 15.86 32.33
CA THR A 550 29.23 16.42 33.69
C THR A 550 27.80 16.73 34.13
N PRO A 551 27.50 16.80 35.44
CA PRO A 551 26.15 17.22 35.87
C PRO A 551 25.69 18.55 35.24
N SER A 552 26.61 19.50 35.07
CA SER A 552 26.34 20.81 34.46
C SER A 552 25.96 20.73 32.98
N ASN A 553 26.61 19.89 32.17
CA ASN A 553 26.26 19.79 30.75
C ASN A 553 24.93 19.02 30.55
N VAL A 554 24.67 17.99 31.38
CA VAL A 554 23.40 17.26 31.43
C VAL A 554 22.26 18.18 31.85
N HIS A 555 22.47 19.05 32.84
CA HIS A 555 21.49 20.06 33.24
C HIS A 555 21.12 21.01 32.09
N ARG A 556 22.12 21.54 31.36
CA ARG A 556 21.90 22.39 30.17
C ARG A 556 21.15 21.65 29.06
N MET A 557 21.48 20.38 28.84
CA MET A 557 20.75 19.54 27.89
C MET A 557 19.28 19.39 28.30
N CYS A 558 18.99 19.13 29.57
CA CYS A 558 17.62 18.99 30.08
C CYS A 558 16.81 20.29 29.92
N PHE A 559 17.45 21.45 30.12
CA PHE A 559 16.81 22.74 29.82
C PHE A 559 16.47 22.88 28.33
N LYS A 560 17.41 22.54 27.45
CA LYS A 560 17.19 22.55 25.99
C LYS A 560 16.15 21.52 25.54
N ALA A 561 16.06 20.37 26.22
CA ALA A 561 15.05 19.34 25.96
C ALA A 561 13.63 19.86 26.21
N LYS A 562 13.45 20.64 27.28
CA LYS A 562 12.18 21.30 27.62
C LYS A 562 11.86 22.47 26.69
N HIS A 563 12.89 23.19 26.24
CA HIS A 563 12.76 24.37 25.39
C HIS A 563 13.56 24.19 24.08
N PRO A 564 13.15 23.26 23.20
CA PRO A 564 13.96 22.88 22.04
C PRO A 564 13.95 23.93 20.92
N ILE A 565 12.94 24.78 20.88
CA ILE A 565 12.79 25.89 19.94
C ILE A 565 12.46 27.14 20.76
N ARG A 566 13.07 28.28 20.40
CA ARG A 566 12.76 29.54 21.06
C ARG A 566 11.27 29.90 20.98
N GLU A 567 10.76 30.43 22.08
CA GLU A 567 9.36 30.79 22.28
C GLU A 567 8.84 31.82 21.27
N ASP A 568 9.67 32.80 20.88
CA ASP A 568 9.30 33.82 19.90
C ASP A 568 9.06 33.23 18.50
N LEU A 569 9.84 32.23 18.10
CA LEU A 569 9.64 31.49 16.85
C LEU A 569 8.36 30.64 16.90
N LEU A 570 8.09 29.98 18.02
CA LEU A 570 6.85 29.23 18.21
C LEU A 570 5.61 30.15 18.16
N LYS A 571 5.70 31.36 18.73
CA LYS A 571 4.64 32.38 18.62
C LYS A 571 4.44 32.83 17.17
N ALA A 572 5.52 33.11 16.44
CA ALA A 572 5.45 33.50 15.03
C ALA A 572 4.79 32.44 14.14
N MET A 573 4.91 31.15 14.50
CA MET A 573 4.30 30.03 13.79
C MET A 573 2.93 29.58 14.33
N ASP A 574 2.41 30.21 15.39
CA ASP A 574 1.17 29.82 16.09
C ASP A 574 1.23 28.40 16.70
N MET A 575 2.35 28.09 17.37
CA MET A 575 2.67 26.77 17.94
C MET A 575 3.14 26.81 19.41
N HIS A 576 3.16 27.98 20.05
CA HIS A 576 3.67 28.20 21.41
C HIS A 576 2.89 27.48 22.52
N ASP A 577 1.60 27.20 22.29
CA ASP A 577 0.71 26.53 23.23
C ASP A 577 0.71 24.99 23.09
N LYS A 578 1.46 24.44 22.13
CA LYS A 578 1.47 23.00 21.83
C LYS A 578 2.44 22.17 22.67
N GLY A 579 3.14 22.79 23.61
CA GLY A 579 4.04 22.07 24.52
C GLY A 579 5.12 21.29 23.77
N ILE A 580 5.70 21.88 22.71
CA ILE A 580 6.73 21.23 21.90
C ILE A 580 7.99 21.00 22.75
N THR A 581 8.18 19.75 23.16
CA THR A 581 9.41 19.26 23.81
C THR A 581 10.07 18.21 22.94
N VAL A 582 11.30 17.82 23.29
CA VAL A 582 11.89 16.59 22.74
C VAL A 582 11.18 15.36 23.31
N ALA A 583 11.42 14.20 22.70
CA ALA A 583 10.83 12.93 23.07
C ALA A 583 11.40 12.37 24.38
N ALA A 584 12.73 12.39 24.51
CA ALA A 584 13.48 11.90 25.66
C ALA A 584 14.82 12.63 25.78
N VAL A 585 15.46 12.54 26.96
CA VAL A 585 16.89 12.84 27.11
C VAL A 585 17.65 11.54 27.31
N CYS A 586 18.78 11.36 26.63
CA CYS A 586 19.57 10.12 26.71
C CYS A 586 20.97 10.40 27.27
N VAL A 587 21.34 9.67 28.34
CA VAL A 587 22.60 9.83 29.07
C VAL A 587 23.24 8.48 29.39
N TYR A 588 24.49 8.50 29.86
CA TYR A 588 25.11 7.32 30.49
C TYR A 588 24.47 7.01 31.85
N PRO A 589 24.55 5.76 32.36
CA PRO A 589 23.93 5.36 33.62
C PRO A 589 24.37 6.23 34.80
N ALA A 590 25.65 6.63 34.81
CA ALA A 590 26.24 7.49 35.82
C ALA A 590 25.69 8.94 35.86
N ARG A 591 24.84 9.33 34.91
CA ARG A 591 24.23 10.67 34.79
C ARG A 591 22.70 10.64 34.84
N VAL A 592 22.09 9.47 35.02
CA VAL A 592 20.62 9.33 35.07
C VAL A 592 20.03 10.18 36.19
N ALA A 593 20.59 10.09 37.40
CA ALA A 593 20.12 10.87 38.55
C ALA A 593 20.21 12.39 38.29
N ASP A 594 21.28 12.85 37.66
CA ASP A 594 21.47 14.27 37.31
C ASP A 594 20.37 14.76 36.33
N ALA A 595 20.06 13.95 35.32
CA ALA A 595 19.03 14.26 34.32
C ALA A 595 17.63 14.24 34.94
N VAL A 596 17.31 13.22 35.74
CA VAL A 596 16.02 13.09 36.44
C VAL A 596 15.80 14.28 37.36
N ASN A 597 16.80 14.62 38.19
CA ASN A 597 16.72 15.75 39.10
C ASN A 597 16.57 17.07 38.35
N SER A 598 17.29 17.25 37.23
CA SER A 598 17.20 18.47 36.42
C SER A 598 15.82 18.65 35.78
N LEU A 599 15.24 17.59 35.20
CA LEU A 599 13.91 17.64 34.60
C LEU A 599 12.81 17.82 35.64
N LYS A 600 12.93 17.17 36.80
CA LYS A 600 12.01 17.34 37.93
C LYS A 600 12.06 18.77 38.48
N ALA A 601 13.25 19.34 38.67
CA ALA A 601 13.42 20.72 39.09
C ALA A 601 12.85 21.72 38.07
N ALA A 602 12.90 21.38 36.78
CA ALA A 602 12.27 22.14 35.72
C ALA A 602 10.74 21.92 35.61
N GLY A 603 10.12 21.07 36.46
CA GLY A 603 8.69 20.75 36.39
C GLY A 603 8.29 20.07 35.08
N CYS A 604 9.17 19.24 34.52
CA CYS A 604 9.01 18.60 33.21
C CYS A 604 8.91 17.08 33.34
N ASN A 605 8.04 16.45 32.53
CA ASN A 605 7.82 15.00 32.53
C ASN A 605 8.48 14.29 31.32
N ILE A 606 9.50 14.88 30.69
CA ILE A 606 10.27 14.21 29.63
C ILE A 606 10.92 12.94 30.23
N PRO A 607 10.85 11.78 29.58
CA PRO A 607 11.53 10.58 30.05
C PRO A 607 13.05 10.69 29.92
N VAL A 608 13.75 10.14 30.91
CA VAL A 608 15.19 9.92 30.87
C VAL A 608 15.43 8.51 30.33
N ALA A 609 16.11 8.43 29.20
CA ALA A 609 16.68 7.23 28.63
C ALA A 609 18.13 7.06 29.09
N SER A 610 18.54 5.82 29.37
CA SER A 610 19.94 5.50 29.68
C SER A 610 20.50 4.52 28.67
N VAL A 611 21.68 4.79 28.10
CA VAL A 611 22.44 3.74 27.40
C VAL A 611 23.04 2.81 28.45
N ALA A 612 22.57 1.58 28.51
CA ALA A 612 23.05 0.57 29.45
C ALA A 612 23.43 -0.71 28.67
N ALA A 613 23.84 -1.74 29.38
CA ALA A 613 24.21 -3.02 28.83
C ALA A 613 25.43 -2.96 27.89
N GLY A 614 26.51 -2.32 28.34
CA GLY A 614 27.83 -2.39 27.67
C GLY A 614 27.95 -1.51 26.42
N PHE A 615 27.22 -0.40 26.37
CA PHE A 615 27.37 0.60 25.32
C PHE A 615 28.80 1.20 25.27
N PRO A 616 29.37 1.46 24.08
CA PRO A 616 28.79 1.29 22.76
C PRO A 616 29.09 -0.07 22.10
N SER A 617 29.89 -0.96 22.71
CA SER A 617 30.43 -2.17 22.05
C SER A 617 29.59 -3.43 22.24
N GLY A 618 28.80 -3.51 23.31
CA GLY A 618 28.05 -4.70 23.70
C GLY A 618 28.92 -5.87 24.19
N GLN A 619 30.22 -5.64 24.44
CA GLN A 619 31.21 -6.68 24.81
C GLN A 619 31.31 -6.93 26.32
N THR A 620 30.47 -6.29 27.11
CA THR A 620 30.41 -6.48 28.57
C THR A 620 29.72 -7.81 28.90
N PRO A 621 30.17 -8.59 29.90
CA PRO A 621 29.48 -9.82 30.32
C PRO A 621 28.01 -9.59 30.70
N LEU A 622 27.15 -10.59 30.43
CA LEU A 622 25.70 -10.48 30.63
C LEU A 622 25.33 -10.07 32.06
N GLU A 623 25.92 -10.68 33.08
CA GLU A 623 25.65 -10.33 34.48
C GLU A 623 25.86 -8.84 34.77
N THR A 624 26.96 -8.27 34.26
CA THR A 624 27.25 -6.84 34.39
C THR A 624 26.26 -6.00 33.57
N LYS A 625 25.85 -6.44 32.37
CA LYS A 625 24.79 -5.76 31.59
C LYS A 625 23.50 -5.66 32.40
N LEU A 626 23.04 -6.77 32.99
CA LEU A 626 21.81 -6.83 33.79
C LEU A 626 21.90 -5.96 35.05
N ALA A 627 23.05 -5.96 35.72
CA ALA A 627 23.28 -5.09 36.88
C ALA A 627 23.24 -3.60 36.51
N GLU A 628 23.86 -3.22 35.39
CA GLU A 628 23.86 -1.85 34.89
C GLU A 628 22.45 -1.37 34.52
N ILE A 629 21.64 -2.22 33.88
CA ILE A 629 20.23 -1.94 33.58
C ILE A 629 19.45 -1.66 34.88
N LYS A 630 19.55 -2.57 35.87
CA LYS A 630 18.84 -2.44 37.15
C LYS A 630 19.23 -1.16 37.88
N LEU A 631 20.52 -0.80 37.88
CA LEU A 631 21.00 0.46 38.46
C LEU A 631 20.45 1.68 37.73
N ALA A 632 20.44 1.68 36.40
CA ALA A 632 19.88 2.79 35.62
C ALA A 632 18.39 3.01 35.92
N VAL A 633 17.60 1.94 36.00
CA VAL A 633 16.18 2.00 36.41
C VAL A 633 16.05 2.52 37.85
N GLN A 634 16.88 2.02 38.78
CA GLN A 634 16.90 2.49 40.17
C GLN A 634 17.22 4.00 40.28
N TYR A 635 18.08 4.52 39.41
CA TYR A 635 18.39 5.95 39.33
C TYR A 635 17.27 6.79 38.70
N GLY A 636 16.21 6.15 38.20
CA GLY A 636 15.01 6.81 37.69
C GLY A 636 14.91 6.88 36.17
N ALA A 637 15.73 6.14 35.43
CA ALA A 637 15.54 6.00 33.99
C ALA A 637 14.20 5.31 33.72
N ARG A 638 13.38 5.92 32.84
CA ARG A 638 12.11 5.34 32.38
C ARG A 638 12.23 4.64 31.03
N GLU A 639 13.37 4.81 30.37
CA GLU A 639 13.70 4.10 29.15
C GLU A 639 15.14 3.60 29.22
N ILE A 640 15.41 2.42 28.67
CA ILE A 640 16.74 1.79 28.67
C ILE A 640 17.10 1.41 27.25
N ASP A 641 18.24 1.91 26.78
CA ASP A 641 18.81 1.58 25.48
C ASP A 641 19.89 0.49 25.69
N ILE A 642 19.60 -0.77 25.36
CA ILE A 642 20.53 -1.92 25.53
C ILE A 642 21.31 -2.21 24.25
N VAL A 643 22.50 -2.82 24.35
CA VAL A 643 23.29 -3.26 23.17
C VAL A 643 23.37 -4.77 23.09
N ILE A 644 23.01 -5.32 21.93
CA ILE A 644 23.11 -6.76 21.68
C ILE A 644 24.56 -7.24 21.59
N SER A 645 24.78 -8.50 21.93
CA SER A 645 26.02 -9.21 21.63
C SER A 645 26.11 -9.57 20.14
N ARG A 646 26.86 -8.77 19.39
CA ARG A 646 27.05 -8.94 17.93
C ARG A 646 27.66 -10.29 17.55
N SER A 647 28.51 -10.84 18.42
CA SER A 647 29.12 -12.15 18.21
C SER A 647 28.07 -13.25 18.06
N LEU A 648 26.95 -13.17 18.78
CA LEU A 648 25.85 -14.13 18.67
C LEU A 648 25.16 -14.02 17.30
N VAL A 649 24.95 -12.80 16.80
CA VAL A 649 24.42 -12.57 15.44
C VAL A 649 25.35 -13.13 14.38
N LEU A 650 26.65 -12.82 14.47
CA LEU A 650 27.65 -13.20 13.47
C LEU A 650 27.91 -14.71 13.45
N SER A 651 27.74 -15.39 14.59
CA SER A 651 27.83 -16.85 14.71
C SER A 651 26.50 -17.58 14.51
N GLY A 652 25.41 -16.85 14.27
CA GLY A 652 24.08 -17.43 14.05
C GLY A 652 23.42 -18.04 15.30
N GLN A 653 23.86 -17.66 16.51
CA GLN A 653 23.31 -18.11 17.78
C GLN A 653 22.10 -17.26 18.19
N TRP A 654 20.97 -17.47 17.50
CA TRP A 654 19.79 -16.62 17.63
C TRP A 654 19.01 -16.85 18.92
N GLU A 655 19.00 -18.06 19.43
CA GLU A 655 18.38 -18.46 20.70
C GLU A 655 19.11 -17.82 21.87
N SER A 656 20.45 -17.89 21.86
CA SER A 656 21.28 -17.21 22.86
C SER A 656 21.07 -15.68 22.82
N LEU A 657 20.90 -15.12 21.63
CA LEU A 657 20.61 -13.69 21.47
C LEU A 657 19.22 -13.33 22.01
N TYR A 658 18.21 -14.15 21.72
CA TYR A 658 16.87 -13.98 22.27
C TYR A 658 16.89 -14.00 23.80
N GLU A 659 17.54 -15.00 24.39
CA GLU A 659 17.58 -15.17 25.83
C GLU A 659 18.37 -14.04 26.52
N GLU A 660 19.45 -13.55 25.91
CA GLU A 660 20.15 -12.33 26.36
C GLU A 660 19.19 -11.13 26.41
N ILE A 661 18.42 -10.90 25.34
CA ILE A 661 17.51 -9.75 25.25
C ILE A 661 16.32 -9.92 26.21
N ARG A 662 15.79 -11.14 26.37
CA ARG A 662 14.69 -11.46 27.29
C ARG A 662 15.09 -11.18 28.74
N GLN A 663 16.29 -11.58 29.15
CA GLN A 663 16.82 -11.24 30.48
C GLN A 663 17.01 -9.72 30.65
N CYS A 664 17.46 -9.02 29.60
CA CYS A 664 17.53 -7.56 29.63
C CYS A 664 16.15 -6.91 29.77
N ARG A 665 15.12 -7.44 29.09
CA ARG A 665 13.72 -7.01 29.19
C ARG A 665 13.21 -7.17 30.61
N GLU A 666 13.46 -8.31 31.24
CA GLU A 666 13.10 -8.57 32.63
C GLU A 666 13.80 -7.57 33.57
N ALA A 667 15.11 -7.32 33.36
CA ALA A 667 15.86 -6.35 34.16
C ALA A 667 15.36 -4.90 34.01
N CYS A 668 14.72 -4.55 32.88
CA CYS A 668 14.13 -3.23 32.67
C CYS A 668 12.84 -2.99 33.48
N GLY A 669 12.13 -4.04 33.91
CA GLY A 669 10.83 -3.91 34.58
C GLY A 669 9.84 -3.12 33.71
N GLU A 670 9.25 -2.06 34.26
CA GLU A 670 8.30 -1.17 33.57
C GLU A 670 8.96 -0.14 32.62
N ALA A 671 10.30 -0.01 32.64
CA ALA A 671 10.98 0.96 31.79
C ALA A 671 10.92 0.53 30.32
N HIS A 672 10.68 1.45 29.38
CA HIS A 672 10.66 1.11 27.96
C HIS A 672 12.06 0.67 27.49
N MET A 673 12.17 -0.50 26.87
CA MET A 673 13.43 -1.05 26.38
C MET A 673 13.63 -0.76 24.88
N LYS A 674 14.77 -0.19 24.52
CA LYS A 674 15.20 0.01 23.13
C LYS A 674 16.44 -0.81 22.82
N THR A 675 16.34 -1.74 21.89
CA THR A 675 17.45 -2.65 21.55
C THR A 675 18.30 -2.08 20.42
N ILE A 676 19.57 -1.81 20.71
CA ILE A 676 20.59 -1.36 19.76
C ILE A 676 21.19 -2.55 19.02
N LEU A 677 20.99 -2.60 17.71
CA LEU A 677 21.47 -3.70 16.87
C LEU A 677 22.90 -3.51 16.33
N ALA A 678 23.47 -2.29 16.40
CA ALA A 678 24.79 -1.97 15.83
C ALA A 678 24.94 -2.45 14.37
N THR A 679 24.02 -1.99 13.53
CA THR A 679 23.74 -2.51 12.19
C THR A 679 24.92 -2.48 11.21
N GLY A 680 25.87 -1.56 11.38
CA GLY A 680 27.10 -1.52 10.57
C GLY A 680 28.01 -2.74 10.74
N GLU A 681 27.92 -3.43 11.88
CA GLU A 681 28.81 -4.55 12.23
C GLU A 681 28.13 -5.92 12.17
N LEU A 682 26.89 -6.01 11.66
CA LEU A 682 26.16 -7.29 11.57
C LEU A 682 26.44 -8.08 10.29
N GLY A 683 27.31 -7.57 9.42
CA GLY A 683 27.80 -8.24 8.21
C GLY A 683 26.83 -8.23 7.02
N SER A 684 25.52 -8.34 7.23
CA SER A 684 24.53 -8.31 6.13
C SER A 684 23.19 -7.70 6.54
N LEU A 685 22.43 -7.19 5.56
CA LEU A 685 21.06 -6.73 5.77
C LEU A 685 20.12 -7.87 6.23
N ALA A 686 20.40 -9.11 5.84
CA ALA A 686 19.65 -10.27 6.34
C ALA A 686 19.85 -10.45 7.85
N ASN A 687 21.09 -10.30 8.35
CA ASN A 687 21.36 -10.35 9.78
C ASN A 687 20.71 -9.19 10.54
N VAL A 688 20.68 -7.98 9.94
CA VAL A 688 19.95 -6.84 10.50
C VAL A 688 18.46 -7.17 10.66
N TYR A 689 17.83 -7.76 9.64
CA TYR A 689 16.43 -8.20 9.73
C TYR A 689 16.22 -9.24 10.83
N LYS A 690 17.04 -10.31 10.85
CA LYS A 690 16.92 -11.40 11.84
C LYS A 690 17.12 -10.89 13.27
N ALA A 691 18.13 -10.07 13.50
CA ALA A 691 18.37 -9.46 14.81
C ALA A 691 17.22 -8.52 15.22
N SER A 692 16.59 -7.83 14.25
CA SER A 692 15.39 -7.03 14.50
C SER A 692 14.21 -7.90 14.98
N MET A 693 13.95 -9.03 14.30
CA MET A 693 12.92 -9.99 14.72
C MET A 693 13.17 -10.52 16.12
N ILE A 694 14.38 -11.03 16.37
CA ILE A 694 14.74 -11.60 17.66
C ILE A 694 14.58 -10.58 18.79
N ALA A 695 15.01 -9.33 18.57
CA ALA A 695 14.84 -8.28 19.57
C ALA A 695 13.36 -8.01 19.90
N MET A 696 12.48 -7.98 18.90
CA MET A 696 11.05 -7.74 19.10
C MET A 696 10.35 -8.93 19.75
N MET A 697 10.67 -10.15 19.32
CA MET A 697 10.17 -11.38 19.94
C MET A 697 10.59 -11.48 21.42
N ALA A 698 11.78 -10.99 21.77
CA ALA A 698 12.29 -10.95 23.14
C ALA A 698 11.74 -9.78 23.98
N GLY A 699 10.78 -8.99 23.44
CA GLY A 699 10.05 -7.97 24.20
C GLY A 699 10.62 -6.54 24.09
N SER A 700 11.38 -6.22 23.05
CA SER A 700 11.83 -4.85 22.83
C SER A 700 10.70 -3.91 22.41
N ASP A 701 10.57 -2.76 23.08
CA ASP A 701 9.59 -1.72 22.74
C ASP A 701 10.05 -0.90 21.51
N PHE A 702 11.35 -0.83 21.28
CA PHE A 702 11.96 -0.18 20.12
C PHE A 702 13.16 -0.96 19.60
N ILE A 703 13.27 -1.12 18.29
CA ILE A 703 14.55 -1.46 17.67
C ILE A 703 15.25 -0.20 17.16
N LYS A 704 16.56 -0.13 17.35
CA LYS A 704 17.35 1.06 17.01
C LYS A 704 18.71 0.74 16.41
N THR A 705 19.19 1.65 15.57
CA THR A 705 20.58 1.63 15.12
C THR A 705 21.50 2.24 16.19
N SER A 706 22.82 2.15 16.03
CA SER A 706 23.79 2.57 17.06
C SER A 706 24.34 3.98 16.87
N THR A 707 24.67 4.64 17.98
CA THR A 707 25.48 5.86 18.06
C THR A 707 26.77 5.52 18.80
N GLY A 708 27.95 5.99 18.37
CA GLY A 708 29.14 5.94 19.24
C GLY A 708 30.45 5.57 18.56
N LYS A 709 30.53 4.41 17.88
CA LYS A 709 31.81 3.89 17.35
C LYS A 709 32.06 4.18 15.86
N GLU A 710 31.00 4.16 15.04
CA GLU A 710 31.11 4.35 13.60
C GLU A 710 30.50 5.69 13.18
N VAL A 711 31.04 6.27 12.11
CA VAL A 711 30.71 7.63 11.65
C VAL A 711 29.28 7.74 11.11
N GLU A 712 28.76 6.65 10.53
CA GLU A 712 27.41 6.54 9.96
C GLU A 712 26.83 5.14 10.21
N ASN A 713 25.66 5.06 10.85
CA ASN A 713 25.00 3.80 11.23
C ASN A 713 23.53 3.77 10.80
N ALA A 714 22.85 4.91 10.88
CA ALA A 714 21.50 5.11 10.36
C ALA A 714 21.54 5.36 8.85
N THR A 715 21.76 4.31 8.07
CA THR A 715 21.61 4.37 6.60
C THR A 715 20.17 4.06 6.22
N LEU A 716 19.67 4.67 5.13
CA LEU A 716 18.31 4.41 4.66
C LEU A 716 18.06 2.93 4.28
N PRO A 717 18.99 2.19 3.64
CA PRO A 717 18.82 0.76 3.39
C PRO A 717 18.59 -0.06 4.67
N VAL A 718 19.36 0.22 5.73
CA VAL A 718 19.16 -0.41 7.05
C VAL A 718 17.79 -0.04 7.62
N GLY A 719 17.42 1.24 7.53
CA GLY A 719 16.11 1.72 7.97
C GLY A 719 14.95 1.00 7.31
N VAL A 720 14.99 0.86 5.98
CA VAL A 720 13.99 0.11 5.20
C VAL A 720 13.85 -1.33 5.71
N VAL A 721 14.98 -2.01 5.93
CA VAL A 721 14.98 -3.40 6.40
C VAL A 721 14.40 -3.52 7.82
N MET A 722 14.83 -2.66 8.74
CA MET A 722 14.33 -2.66 10.12
C MET A 722 12.84 -2.30 10.20
N MET A 723 12.37 -1.32 9.42
CA MET A 723 10.95 -0.96 9.39
C MET A 723 10.09 -2.04 8.74
N ARG A 724 10.58 -2.74 7.70
CA ARG A 724 9.87 -3.92 7.17
C ARG A 724 9.80 -5.05 8.17
N ALA A 725 10.85 -5.24 8.97
CA ALA A 725 10.81 -6.12 10.11
C ALA A 725 9.69 -5.71 11.09
N ILE A 726 9.65 -4.45 11.55
CA ILE A 726 8.59 -3.96 12.46
C ILE A 726 7.19 -4.17 11.86
N LYS A 727 7.03 -3.88 10.57
CA LYS A 727 5.77 -4.03 9.85
C LYS A 727 5.30 -5.48 9.87
N GLU A 728 6.21 -6.41 9.56
CA GLU A 728 5.95 -7.84 9.57
C GLU A 728 5.60 -8.33 10.98
N PHE A 729 6.38 -7.92 11.99
CA PHE A 729 6.12 -8.26 13.39
C PHE A 729 4.74 -7.78 13.85
N TYR A 730 4.36 -6.54 13.51
CA TYR A 730 3.04 -6.02 13.82
C TYR A 730 1.92 -6.78 13.10
N TRP A 731 2.13 -7.19 11.85
CA TRP A 731 1.14 -7.99 11.11
C TRP A 731 0.92 -9.37 11.72
N GLN A 732 1.98 -9.99 12.24
CA GLN A 732 1.89 -11.32 12.84
C GLN A 732 1.36 -11.29 14.27
N THR A 733 1.75 -10.29 15.06
CA THR A 733 1.47 -10.27 16.52
C THR A 733 0.40 -9.26 16.93
N GLY A 734 0.09 -8.26 16.10
CA GLY A 734 -0.70 -7.10 16.49
C GLY A 734 0.02 -6.11 17.42
N ASN A 735 1.27 -6.40 17.83
CA ASN A 735 2.04 -5.57 18.75
C ASN A 735 2.86 -4.52 17.98
N LYS A 736 2.72 -3.26 18.37
CA LYS A 736 3.47 -2.16 17.75
C LYS A 736 4.82 -2.01 18.43
N VAL A 737 5.89 -2.07 17.65
CA VAL A 737 7.25 -1.76 18.08
C VAL A 737 7.69 -0.46 17.43
N GLY A 738 8.38 0.37 18.20
CA GLY A 738 8.92 1.63 17.75
C GLY A 738 10.23 1.49 16.96
N PHE A 739 10.51 2.49 16.13
CA PHE A 739 11.75 2.59 15.37
C PHE A 739 12.57 3.81 15.80
N LYS A 740 13.87 3.63 16.04
CA LYS A 740 14.78 4.74 16.36
C LYS A 740 16.05 4.69 15.50
N PRO A 741 16.12 5.41 14.37
CA PRO A 741 17.36 5.60 13.66
C PRO A 741 18.26 6.58 14.42
N ALA A 742 19.51 6.18 14.61
CA ALA A 742 20.53 6.89 15.35
C ALA A 742 21.92 6.64 14.73
N GLY A 743 22.77 7.66 14.77
CA GLY A 743 24.13 7.60 14.22
C GLY A 743 24.20 8.11 12.78
N GLY A 744 24.59 9.38 12.62
CA GLY A 744 24.81 10.00 11.30
C GLY A 744 23.80 11.09 10.92
N ILE A 745 22.66 11.18 11.60
CA ILE A 745 21.57 12.15 11.32
C ILE A 745 21.93 13.50 11.95
N ARG A 746 22.29 14.49 11.13
CA ARG A 746 22.80 15.79 11.60
C ARG A 746 22.02 16.98 11.03
N THR A 747 21.27 16.78 9.95
CA THR A 747 20.58 17.88 9.24
C THR A 747 19.06 17.76 9.29
N ALA A 748 18.40 18.93 9.27
CA ALA A 748 16.95 19.07 9.16
C ALA A 748 16.38 18.34 7.94
N LYS A 749 17.14 18.31 6.83
CA LYS A 749 16.77 17.58 5.61
C LYS A 749 16.76 16.07 5.83
N GLU A 750 17.77 15.53 6.52
CA GLU A 750 17.81 14.10 6.86
C GLU A 750 16.66 13.73 7.79
N ALA A 751 16.35 14.57 8.78
CA ALA A 751 15.22 14.34 9.68
C ALA A 751 13.88 14.25 8.94
N ILE A 752 13.63 15.16 7.98
CA ILE A 752 12.45 15.10 7.11
C ILE A 752 12.46 13.81 6.28
N THR A 753 13.61 13.44 5.70
CA THR A 753 13.74 12.21 4.90
C THR A 753 13.36 10.98 5.73
N TRP A 754 13.81 10.90 6.98
CA TRP A 754 13.45 9.81 7.90
C TRP A 754 11.97 9.79 8.26
N LEU A 755 11.36 10.95 8.56
CA LEU A 755 9.91 11.04 8.78
C LEU A 755 9.12 10.58 7.55
N MET A 756 9.57 10.94 6.35
CA MET A 756 8.92 10.52 5.10
C MET A 756 9.01 9.00 4.91
N LEU A 757 10.19 8.41 5.16
CA LEU A 757 10.40 6.97 5.08
C LEU A 757 9.53 6.21 6.09
N VAL A 758 9.46 6.66 7.34
CA VAL A 758 8.60 6.04 8.36
C VAL A 758 7.13 6.12 7.96
N LYS A 759 6.70 7.27 7.45
CA LYS A 759 5.33 7.45 6.98
C LYS A 759 5.00 6.49 5.83
N ASP A 760 5.94 6.24 4.93
CA ASP A 760 5.77 5.36 3.79
C ASP A 760 5.77 3.88 4.19
N GLU A 761 6.74 3.46 4.99
CA GLU A 761 6.90 2.05 5.37
C GLU A 761 5.90 1.61 6.45
N LEU A 762 5.67 2.43 7.47
CA LEU A 762 4.88 2.10 8.68
C LEU A 762 3.59 2.91 8.85
N GLY A 763 3.43 4.02 8.15
CA GLY A 763 2.23 4.86 8.22
C GLY A 763 2.30 6.00 9.25
N VAL A 764 1.27 6.85 9.25
CA VAL A 764 1.23 8.10 10.04
C VAL A 764 1.21 7.83 11.55
N GLU A 765 0.61 6.73 12.00
CA GLU A 765 0.55 6.39 13.43
C GLU A 765 1.92 6.20 14.06
N TRP A 766 2.90 5.72 13.28
CA TRP A 766 4.27 5.56 13.75
C TRP A 766 5.03 6.87 13.86
N LEU A 767 4.53 7.98 13.33
CA LEU A 767 5.18 9.29 13.49
C LEU A 767 4.98 9.85 14.90
N LYS A 768 4.39 9.12 15.84
CA LYS A 768 4.22 9.58 17.21
C LYS A 768 5.46 9.33 18.06
N PRO A 769 5.74 10.23 19.02
CA PRO A 769 6.26 9.92 20.33
C PRO A 769 6.82 8.52 20.53
N GLU A 770 5.84 7.70 20.85
CA GLU A 770 5.90 6.38 21.44
C GLU A 770 6.31 5.29 20.45
N LEU A 771 6.41 5.62 19.15
CA LEU A 771 6.70 4.67 18.08
C LEU A 771 7.80 5.13 17.11
N PHE A 772 8.23 6.39 17.16
CA PHE A 772 9.36 6.86 16.36
C PHE A 772 10.20 7.89 17.10
N ARG A 773 11.52 7.64 17.12
CA ARG A 773 12.50 8.55 17.71
C ARG A 773 13.67 8.82 16.78
N LEU A 774 14.26 10.01 16.83
CA LEU A 774 15.51 10.36 16.16
C LEU A 774 16.63 10.46 17.20
N GLY A 775 17.68 9.66 17.07
CA GLY A 775 18.86 9.80 17.92
C GLY A 775 19.71 11.00 17.47
N ALA A 776 19.80 12.04 18.31
CA ALA A 776 20.36 13.32 17.92
C ALA A 776 21.21 13.99 19.01
N SER A 777 22.48 14.22 18.70
CA SER A 777 23.36 15.08 19.50
C SER A 777 23.42 16.52 18.97
N SER A 778 23.48 16.71 17.64
CA SER A 778 23.58 18.03 16.99
C SER A 778 22.39 18.42 16.10
N LEU A 779 21.50 17.48 15.76
CA LEU A 779 20.38 17.73 14.85
C LEU A 779 19.46 18.85 15.32
N LEU A 780 19.20 18.95 16.63
CA LEU A 780 18.30 19.96 17.18
C LEU A 780 18.76 21.38 16.83
N GLU A 781 20.07 21.64 16.84
CA GLU A 781 20.62 22.95 16.49
C GLU A 781 20.45 23.29 15.02
N ASP A 782 20.60 22.30 14.14
CA ASP A 782 20.35 22.52 12.72
C ASP A 782 18.86 22.77 12.46
N ILE A 783 17.97 22.01 13.10
CA ILE A 783 16.53 22.22 12.99
C ILE A 783 16.14 23.63 13.45
N GLU A 784 16.61 24.07 14.62
CA GLU A 784 16.32 25.41 15.14
C GLU A 784 16.78 26.51 14.16
N LYS A 785 17.98 26.37 13.58
CA LYS A 785 18.49 27.31 12.55
C LYS A 785 17.65 27.32 11.28
N GLN A 786 17.07 26.20 10.88
CA GLN A 786 16.26 26.08 9.67
C GLN A 786 14.82 26.55 9.89
N VAL A 787 14.30 26.44 11.11
CA VAL A 787 13.01 27.00 11.50
C VAL A 787 13.07 28.53 11.61
N PHE A 788 14.24 29.09 11.92
CA PHE A 788 14.48 30.53 11.94
C PHE A 788 14.50 31.18 10.53
N LYS A 789 14.87 30.42 9.49
CA LYS A 789 14.97 30.90 8.10
C LYS A 789 13.66 30.73 7.36
#